data_AF-A0A938WHR3-F1
#
_entry.id   AF-A0A938WHR3-F1
#
_cell.length_a   1.000
_cell.length_b   1.000
_cell.length_c   1.000
_cell.angle_alpha   90.00
_cell.angle_beta   90.00
_cell.angle_gamma   90.00
#
_symmetry.space_group_name_H-M   'P 1'
#
loop_
_entity.id
_entity.type
_entity.pdbx_description
1 polymer ?
#
loop_
_entity_poly.entity_id
_entity_poly.type
_entity_poly.pdbx_seq_one_letter_code
_entity_poly.pdbx_strand_id
1 'polypeptide(L)'
;MRRIVCLGGGPAGLYAALLFRRARPRARVEVYERNRPDDTFGWGVVFSDGTMQGFRAADAPSHRAITGSFHHWDDIDVHYRGTRITTGGHGFCGIGRQRLLDILRERAAALGVEVHYERTVADTDPEFADADLIVAADGINSHSRTRHAAVFEPDVEPRECRYIWLGTRRPFRAFTFAFEQTEHGWFQIHAYQFSPELSTVIVETREETWRAHGLERMDQAGSLAFCARLFAPYLDGAPLLVKPGHLRGSAWLNFQRVLCRRWHHGRLVLIGDAAHTAHFSIGSGTKLAMEDAIALVRHTARARDVPAALAAYQDERSVEALRLQSAARNRMRWFEDVARYVRLEPWQFTYSLLTGSQRIGHDNLRLRDAGFVAGVERRLAEQVGVADARPPMFLPFTLRGLRLENRVVVSPMAQYRANGGVPGDWHLVHLGARATGGAGLVVTEMTCVAPEGRITPGCTGLWNETQRDAWRRIVDFVHGASPAKICVQLGHAGRKGSTQRGWEQADHPLPAGNWPTLAPSPLPWLDGISAAPRAMDRADLDAVLAQFVHSTRLAAAAGFDLLELHMAHGYLLASFLSPLTNRRRDEYGGDVHGRLRFPLEVLAAVRAAWPQERPLSVRVSACDWADGGLTPAELLTIARALHAAGADILDVSTGQTVPWQQPVYGRMWQTPFADLVRGHTAIPTIAVGNIYEPDHVNTIIAAGRADLCAIARPHLADPAWTLRAAAAQHYAGQWWPPPYESARQQLERNLERAAQPPEPV
;
A
#
# COMPACT_ATOMS: atom_id res chain seq x y z
N MET A 1 -30.36 -24.70 16.96
CA MET A 1 -30.61 -24.37 15.54
C MET A 1 -31.64 -25.30 14.91
N ARG A 2 -32.90 -24.92 15.06
CA ARG A 2 -34.10 -25.42 14.39
C ARG A 2 -34.63 -24.42 13.35
N ARG A 3 -34.45 -23.11 13.53
CA ARG A 3 -34.86 -22.05 12.59
C ARG A 3 -33.70 -21.08 12.30
N ILE A 4 -33.42 -20.82 11.02
CA ILE A 4 -32.36 -19.92 10.56
C ILE A 4 -32.96 -18.97 9.52
N VAL A 5 -32.75 -17.66 9.71
CA VAL A 5 -33.31 -16.61 8.84
C VAL A 5 -32.16 -15.86 8.17
N CYS A 6 -32.17 -15.77 6.85
CA CYS A 6 -31.21 -15.00 6.06
C CYS A 6 -31.91 -13.76 5.49
N LEU A 7 -31.38 -12.58 5.79
CA LEU A 7 -31.87 -11.29 5.29
C LEU A 7 -31.02 -10.91 4.07
N GLY A 8 -31.61 -10.96 2.87
CA GLY A 8 -30.95 -10.70 1.60
C GLY A 8 -30.75 -11.96 0.75
N GLY A 9 -31.22 -11.91 -0.50
CA GLY A 9 -31.14 -12.96 -1.51
C GLY A 9 -29.96 -12.80 -2.49
N GLY A 10 -28.90 -12.11 -2.07
CA GLY A 10 -27.65 -12.03 -2.83
C GLY A 10 -26.80 -13.32 -2.74
N PRO A 11 -25.61 -13.36 -3.36
CA PRO A 11 -24.75 -14.55 -3.35
C PRO A 11 -24.39 -15.03 -1.94
N ALA A 12 -24.17 -14.12 -1.00
CA ALA A 12 -23.84 -14.46 0.39
C ALA A 12 -25.01 -15.15 1.11
N GLY A 13 -26.21 -14.55 1.07
CA GLY A 13 -27.39 -15.04 1.78
C GLY A 13 -27.93 -16.35 1.21
N LEU A 14 -28.05 -16.45 -0.12
CA LEU A 14 -28.49 -17.69 -0.78
C LEU A 14 -27.51 -18.84 -0.53
N TYR A 15 -26.20 -18.56 -0.61
CA TYR A 15 -25.19 -19.60 -0.39
C TYR A 15 -25.11 -20.02 1.09
N ALA A 16 -25.24 -19.08 2.04
CA ALA A 16 -25.36 -19.42 3.45
C ALA A 16 -26.60 -20.30 3.72
N ALA A 17 -27.77 -19.91 3.19
CA ALA A 17 -29.01 -20.64 3.39
C ALA A 17 -28.94 -22.09 2.86
N LEU A 18 -28.42 -22.28 1.63
CA LEU A 18 -28.31 -23.63 1.06
C LEU A 18 -27.31 -24.50 1.83
N LEU A 19 -26.20 -23.91 2.30
CA LEU A 19 -25.19 -24.63 3.08
C LEU A 19 -25.71 -24.99 4.48
N PHE A 20 -26.45 -24.10 5.13
CA PHE A 20 -27.13 -24.40 6.40
C PHE A 20 -28.14 -25.53 6.25
N ARG A 21 -28.97 -25.49 5.21
CA ARG A 21 -29.96 -26.53 4.94
C ARG A 21 -29.30 -27.89 4.70
N ARG A 22 -28.17 -27.92 3.99
CA ARG A 22 -27.37 -29.14 3.80
C ARG A 22 -26.74 -29.64 5.11
N ALA A 23 -26.18 -28.75 5.92
CA ALA A 23 -25.56 -29.13 7.19
C ALA A 23 -26.60 -29.55 8.25
N ARG A 24 -27.85 -29.06 8.12
CA ARG A 24 -28.97 -29.29 9.04
C ARG A 24 -30.27 -29.58 8.28
N PRO A 25 -30.46 -30.80 7.75
CA PRO A 25 -31.63 -31.15 6.92
C PRO A 25 -33.01 -31.02 7.60
N ARG A 26 -33.04 -30.97 8.93
CA ARG A 26 -34.26 -30.80 9.74
C ARG A 26 -34.53 -29.35 10.16
N ALA A 27 -33.60 -28.42 9.92
CA ALA A 27 -33.79 -27.02 10.27
C ALA A 27 -34.62 -26.29 9.21
N ARG A 28 -35.57 -25.46 9.63
CA ARG A 28 -36.25 -24.50 8.75
C ARG A 28 -35.26 -23.39 8.40
N VAL A 29 -35.02 -23.18 7.12
CA VAL A 29 -34.09 -22.16 6.62
C VAL A 29 -34.84 -21.28 5.63
N GLU A 30 -34.86 -19.98 5.91
CA GLU A 30 -35.64 -18.99 5.18
C GLU A 30 -34.73 -17.87 4.66
N VAL A 31 -35.00 -17.38 3.46
CA VAL A 31 -34.34 -16.21 2.86
C VAL A 31 -35.40 -15.17 2.56
N TYR A 32 -35.18 -13.92 2.99
CA TYR A 32 -36.07 -12.80 2.71
C TYR A 32 -35.35 -11.81 1.79
N GLU A 33 -35.88 -11.62 0.59
CA GLU A 33 -35.37 -10.71 -0.44
C GLU A 33 -36.40 -9.61 -0.71
N ARG A 34 -35.93 -8.36 -0.71
CA ARG A 34 -36.78 -7.17 -0.92
C ARG A 34 -37.15 -6.97 -2.39
N ASN A 35 -36.32 -7.49 -3.30
CA ASN A 35 -36.48 -7.34 -4.73
C ASN A 35 -37.20 -8.54 -5.36
N ARG A 36 -37.57 -8.40 -6.64
CA ARG A 36 -38.09 -9.51 -7.45
C ARG A 36 -36.95 -10.47 -7.85
N PRO A 37 -37.24 -11.74 -8.17
CA PRO A 37 -36.21 -12.70 -8.58
C PRO A 37 -35.39 -12.27 -9.81
N ASP A 38 -36.00 -11.54 -10.74
CA ASP A 38 -35.40 -11.05 -11.97
C ASP A 38 -34.76 -9.65 -11.83
N ASP A 39 -34.97 -9.00 -10.67
CA ASP A 39 -34.46 -7.66 -10.39
C ASP A 39 -33.04 -7.71 -9.79
N THR A 40 -32.06 -7.91 -10.68
CA THR A 40 -30.64 -7.98 -10.30
C THR A 40 -29.87 -6.75 -10.75
N PHE A 41 -29.15 -6.13 -9.81
CA PHE A 41 -28.19 -5.06 -10.08
C PHE A 41 -26.89 -5.61 -10.69
N GLY A 42 -26.39 -4.98 -11.76
CA GLY A 42 -25.11 -5.33 -12.40
C GLY A 42 -25.15 -6.48 -13.41
N TRP A 43 -23.99 -6.75 -14.01
CA TRP A 43 -23.80 -7.67 -15.15
C TRP A 43 -23.00 -8.92 -14.77
N GLY A 44 -21.75 -9.05 -15.23
CA GLY A 44 -20.86 -10.18 -14.94
C GLY A 44 -20.00 -9.95 -13.71
N VAL A 45 -19.63 -11.03 -13.01
CA VAL A 45 -18.67 -11.00 -11.91
C VAL A 45 -17.47 -11.87 -12.24
N VAL A 46 -16.29 -11.49 -11.74
CA VAL A 46 -15.03 -12.22 -11.97
C VAL A 46 -14.69 -13.10 -10.77
N PHE A 47 -14.08 -14.24 -11.05
CA PHE A 47 -13.40 -15.12 -10.11
C PHE A 47 -11.98 -15.40 -10.62
N SER A 48 -11.06 -15.71 -9.69
CA SER A 48 -9.72 -16.20 -10.03
C SER A 48 -9.72 -17.73 -10.04
N ASP A 49 -9.15 -18.35 -11.09
CA ASP A 49 -9.21 -19.81 -11.31
C ASP A 49 -8.66 -20.64 -10.13
N GLY A 50 -7.66 -20.11 -9.42
CA GLY A 50 -6.99 -20.79 -8.31
C GLY A 50 -7.80 -20.92 -7.01
N THR A 51 -9.08 -20.51 -6.93
CA THR A 51 -9.78 -20.42 -5.63
C THR A 51 -11.16 -21.06 -5.53
N MET A 52 -11.48 -22.02 -6.40
CA MET A 52 -12.76 -22.73 -6.34
C MET A 52 -12.74 -24.01 -5.48
N GLN A 53 -11.59 -24.44 -4.96
CA GLN A 53 -11.47 -25.68 -4.18
C GLN A 53 -12.34 -25.68 -2.90
N GLY A 54 -12.37 -24.55 -2.17
CA GLY A 54 -13.23 -24.40 -0.99
C GLY A 54 -14.73 -24.55 -1.31
N PHE A 55 -15.16 -24.01 -2.46
CA PHE A 55 -16.53 -24.12 -2.96
C PHE A 55 -16.89 -25.56 -3.31
N ARG A 56 -15.96 -26.31 -3.91
CA ARG A 56 -16.17 -27.74 -4.22
C ARG A 56 -16.37 -28.56 -2.96
N ALA A 57 -15.57 -28.32 -1.93
CA ALA A 57 -15.69 -28.99 -0.64
C ALA A 57 -17.01 -28.63 0.07
N ALA A 58 -17.40 -27.35 0.01
CA ALA A 58 -18.64 -26.87 0.61
C ALA A 58 -19.89 -27.39 -0.12
N ASP A 59 -20.01 -27.21 -1.44
CA ASP A 59 -21.09 -27.75 -2.26
C ASP A 59 -20.70 -28.08 -3.71
N ALA A 60 -20.31 -29.35 -3.93
CA ALA A 60 -19.89 -29.85 -5.24
C ALA A 60 -20.94 -29.66 -6.36
N PRO A 61 -22.26 -29.84 -6.15
CA PRO A 61 -23.25 -29.54 -7.19
C PRO A 61 -23.30 -28.06 -7.59
N SER A 62 -23.37 -27.13 -6.62
CA SER A 62 -23.31 -25.69 -6.91
C SER A 62 -22.00 -25.33 -7.60
N HIS A 63 -20.87 -25.84 -7.10
CA HIS A 63 -19.57 -25.64 -7.72
C HIS A 63 -19.59 -26.05 -9.18
N ARG A 64 -20.03 -27.27 -9.52
CA ARG A 64 -20.07 -27.74 -10.92
C ARG A 64 -20.96 -26.86 -11.81
N ALA A 65 -22.13 -26.45 -11.32
CA ALA A 65 -23.03 -25.59 -12.08
C ALA A 65 -22.44 -24.19 -12.31
N ILE A 66 -21.79 -23.63 -11.30
CA ILE A 66 -21.10 -22.33 -11.37
C ILE A 66 -19.93 -22.42 -12.34
N THR A 67 -19.01 -23.38 -12.15
CA THR A 67 -17.82 -23.51 -13.00
C THR A 67 -18.17 -23.92 -14.43
N GLY A 68 -19.23 -24.71 -14.62
CA GLY A 68 -19.74 -25.05 -15.95
C GLY A 68 -20.38 -23.87 -16.68
N SER A 69 -20.66 -22.77 -15.99
CA SER A 69 -21.19 -21.53 -16.56
C SER A 69 -20.12 -20.43 -16.71
N PHE A 70 -18.84 -20.75 -16.44
CA PHE A 70 -17.76 -19.79 -16.54
C PHE A 70 -17.36 -19.52 -17.99
N HIS A 71 -17.10 -18.25 -18.26
CA HIS A 71 -16.32 -17.82 -19.41
C HIS A 71 -14.88 -17.59 -18.96
N HIS A 72 -13.89 -18.21 -19.61
CA HIS A 72 -12.48 -18.13 -19.21
C HIS A 72 -11.70 -17.24 -20.17
N TRP A 73 -10.78 -16.47 -19.60
CA TRP A 73 -9.77 -15.73 -20.35
C TRP A 73 -8.47 -15.67 -19.55
N ASP A 74 -7.35 -15.60 -20.26
CA ASP A 74 -6.03 -15.55 -19.65
C ASP A 74 -5.39 -14.16 -19.73
N ASP A 75 -5.72 -13.43 -20.80
CA ASP A 75 -5.08 -12.17 -21.13
C ASP A 75 -5.68 -10.96 -20.40
N ILE A 76 -4.85 -9.97 -20.14
CA ILE A 76 -5.24 -8.60 -19.81
C ILE A 76 -4.75 -7.68 -20.93
N ASP A 77 -5.68 -6.91 -21.51
CA ASP A 77 -5.37 -5.82 -22.44
C ASP A 77 -5.40 -4.48 -21.70
N VAL A 78 -4.32 -3.72 -21.79
CA VAL A 78 -4.26 -2.33 -21.30
C VAL A 78 -4.12 -1.39 -22.48
N HIS A 79 -5.12 -0.53 -22.68
CA HIS A 79 -5.13 0.53 -23.68
C HIS A 79 -4.84 1.87 -23.03
N TYR A 80 -3.72 2.47 -23.41
CA TYR A 80 -3.27 3.74 -22.87
C TYR A 80 -2.50 4.53 -23.94
N ARG A 81 -2.89 5.79 -24.16
CA ARG A 81 -2.30 6.69 -25.19
C ARG A 81 -2.24 6.04 -26.58
N GLY A 82 -3.34 5.44 -27.01
CA GLY A 82 -3.44 4.77 -28.32
C GLY A 82 -2.62 3.47 -28.45
N THR A 83 -1.90 3.06 -27.41
CA THR A 83 -1.12 1.81 -27.40
C THR A 83 -1.90 0.74 -26.66
N ARG A 84 -1.99 -0.46 -27.24
CA ARG A 84 -2.50 -1.66 -26.59
C ARG A 84 -1.35 -2.56 -26.18
N ILE A 85 -1.29 -2.93 -24.90
CA ILE A 85 -0.36 -3.93 -24.37
C ILE A 85 -1.17 -5.08 -23.81
N THR A 86 -0.92 -6.27 -24.35
CA THR A 86 -1.49 -7.52 -23.87
C THR A 86 -0.49 -8.21 -22.95
N THR A 87 -0.95 -8.73 -21.82
CA THR A 87 -0.17 -9.61 -20.95
C THR A 87 -0.96 -10.88 -20.64
N GLY A 88 -0.33 -12.04 -20.74
CA GLY A 88 -0.94 -13.35 -20.52
C GLY A 88 -0.66 -13.95 -19.13
N GLY A 89 -1.12 -15.17 -18.91
CA GLY A 89 -0.86 -15.99 -17.73
C GLY A 89 -1.58 -15.54 -16.46
N HIS A 90 -2.64 -14.72 -16.57
CA HIS A 90 -3.35 -14.23 -15.39
C HIS A 90 -4.42 -15.21 -14.89
N GLY A 91 -5.07 -15.94 -15.79
CA GLY A 91 -6.10 -16.94 -15.51
C GLY A 91 -7.32 -16.40 -14.74
N PHE A 92 -8.33 -15.94 -15.46
CA PHE A 92 -9.59 -15.46 -14.90
C PHE A 92 -10.80 -16.18 -15.48
N CYS A 93 -11.88 -16.16 -14.70
CA CYS A 93 -13.20 -16.57 -15.17
C CYS A 93 -14.27 -15.55 -14.79
N GLY A 94 -15.31 -15.48 -15.61
CA GLY A 94 -16.46 -14.62 -15.44
C GLY A 94 -17.75 -15.42 -15.50
N ILE A 95 -18.77 -14.95 -14.77
CA ILE A 95 -20.14 -15.47 -14.85
C ILE A 95 -21.12 -14.32 -14.76
N GLY A 96 -22.24 -14.43 -15.49
CA GLY A 96 -23.35 -13.50 -15.32
C GLY A 96 -23.89 -13.56 -13.89
N ARG A 97 -24.02 -12.41 -13.23
CA ARG A 97 -24.55 -12.34 -11.85
C ARG A 97 -25.96 -12.91 -11.75
N GLN A 98 -26.80 -12.69 -12.76
CA GLN A 98 -28.12 -13.31 -12.85
C GLN A 98 -28.00 -14.83 -12.85
N ARG A 99 -27.17 -15.39 -13.73
CA ARG A 99 -26.95 -16.84 -13.83
C ARG A 99 -26.42 -17.43 -12.54
N LEU A 100 -25.49 -16.75 -11.86
CA LEU A 100 -25.01 -17.17 -10.54
C LEU A 100 -26.16 -17.26 -9.51
N LEU A 101 -27.02 -16.24 -9.45
CA LEU A 101 -28.16 -16.24 -8.55
C LEU A 101 -29.17 -17.32 -8.92
N ASP A 102 -29.44 -17.55 -10.20
CA ASP A 102 -30.32 -18.64 -10.67
C ASP A 102 -29.82 -19.99 -10.17
N ILE A 103 -28.53 -20.30 -10.34
CA ILE A 103 -27.91 -21.54 -9.84
C ILE A 103 -28.09 -21.69 -8.32
N LEU A 104 -27.83 -20.62 -7.57
CA LEU A 104 -27.95 -20.64 -6.11
C LEU A 104 -29.41 -20.82 -5.66
N ARG A 105 -30.37 -20.20 -6.36
CA ARG A 105 -31.80 -20.34 -6.08
C ARG A 105 -32.33 -21.72 -6.42
N GLU A 106 -32.01 -22.24 -7.61
CA GLU A 106 -32.35 -23.59 -8.03
C GLU A 106 -31.81 -24.60 -7.00
N ARG A 107 -30.56 -24.41 -6.55
CA ARG A 107 -29.97 -25.26 -5.51
C ARG A 107 -30.67 -25.11 -4.16
N ALA A 108 -30.97 -23.89 -3.73
CA ALA A 108 -31.65 -23.62 -2.46
C ALA A 108 -33.05 -24.25 -2.45
N ALA A 109 -33.83 -24.07 -3.52
CA ALA A 109 -35.14 -24.69 -3.70
C ALA A 109 -35.06 -26.23 -3.69
N ALA A 110 -34.09 -26.82 -4.39
CA ALA A 110 -33.87 -28.27 -4.41
C ALA A 110 -33.53 -28.86 -3.03
N LEU A 111 -32.99 -28.06 -2.11
CA LEU A 111 -32.70 -28.45 -0.73
C LEU A 111 -33.86 -28.13 0.24
N GLY A 112 -34.92 -27.47 -0.24
CA GLY A 112 -36.08 -27.06 0.56
C GLY A 112 -35.83 -25.82 1.41
N VAL A 113 -35.02 -24.87 0.94
CA VAL A 113 -34.94 -23.51 1.52
C VAL A 113 -36.16 -22.72 1.08
N GLU A 114 -36.83 -22.04 2.00
CA GLU A 114 -37.96 -21.14 1.72
C GLU A 114 -37.41 -19.77 1.32
N VAL A 115 -37.73 -19.27 0.12
CA VAL A 115 -37.29 -17.94 -0.33
C VAL A 115 -38.51 -17.03 -0.53
N HIS A 116 -38.57 -15.95 0.23
CA HIS A 116 -39.65 -14.96 0.23
C HIS A 116 -39.16 -13.70 -0.52
N TYR A 117 -39.78 -13.38 -1.65
CA TYR A 117 -39.46 -12.19 -2.46
C TYR A 117 -40.39 -11.02 -2.15
N GLU A 118 -40.00 -9.81 -2.58
CA GLU A 118 -40.76 -8.58 -2.40
C GLU A 118 -41.14 -8.34 -0.91
N ARG A 119 -40.30 -8.85 0.02
CA ARG A 119 -40.49 -8.74 1.47
C ARG A 119 -39.35 -7.96 2.07
N THR A 120 -39.63 -6.72 2.47
CA THR A 120 -38.71 -5.93 3.31
C THR A 120 -38.98 -6.27 4.76
N VAL A 121 -37.99 -6.83 5.43
CA VAL A 121 -38.07 -7.28 6.83
C VAL A 121 -36.90 -6.71 7.64
N ALA A 122 -37.11 -6.54 8.94
CA ALA A 122 -36.09 -6.14 9.89
C ALA A 122 -35.58 -7.35 10.68
N ASP A 123 -34.31 -7.33 11.09
CA ASP A 123 -33.74 -8.34 11.99
C ASP A 123 -34.45 -8.41 13.35
N THR A 124 -35.18 -7.35 13.72
CA THR A 124 -35.98 -7.24 14.94
C THR A 124 -37.45 -7.59 14.75
N ASP A 125 -37.88 -8.04 13.57
CA ASP A 125 -39.28 -8.36 13.37
C ASP A 125 -39.75 -9.46 14.34
N PRO A 126 -40.91 -9.30 15.01
CA PRO A 126 -41.40 -10.29 15.96
C PRO A 126 -41.56 -11.69 15.38
N GLU A 127 -41.77 -11.81 14.06
CA GLU A 127 -41.82 -13.11 13.37
C GLU A 127 -40.49 -13.88 13.42
N PHE A 128 -39.37 -13.25 13.81
CA PHE A 128 -38.06 -13.89 13.99
C PHE A 128 -37.69 -14.12 15.45
N ALA A 129 -38.64 -13.94 16.39
CA ALA A 129 -38.40 -14.08 17.82
C ALA A 129 -37.87 -15.47 18.22
N ASP A 130 -38.26 -16.53 17.51
CA ASP A 130 -37.84 -17.93 17.72
C ASP A 130 -36.66 -18.37 16.83
N ALA A 131 -36.12 -17.49 15.99
CA ALA A 131 -34.97 -17.83 15.15
C ALA A 131 -33.73 -18.12 16.02
N ASP A 132 -33.02 -19.23 15.75
CA ASP A 132 -31.78 -19.52 16.47
C ASP A 132 -30.60 -18.69 15.95
N LEU A 133 -30.66 -18.27 14.67
CA LEU A 133 -29.65 -17.48 14.00
C LEU A 133 -30.30 -16.59 12.93
N ILE A 134 -29.88 -15.32 12.88
CA ILE A 134 -30.24 -14.35 11.85
C ILE A 134 -28.96 -13.96 11.11
N VAL A 135 -28.92 -14.19 9.81
CA VAL A 135 -27.80 -13.87 8.93
C VAL A 135 -28.15 -12.64 8.11
N ALA A 136 -27.56 -11.50 8.43
CA ALA A 136 -27.69 -10.26 7.66
C ALA A 136 -26.71 -10.26 6.48
N ALA A 137 -27.26 -10.54 5.31
CA ALA A 137 -26.60 -10.55 4.00
C ALA A 137 -27.22 -9.49 3.06
N ASP A 138 -27.76 -8.41 3.64
CA ASP A 138 -28.54 -7.36 2.98
C ASP A 138 -27.67 -6.30 2.27
N GLY A 139 -26.38 -6.61 2.10
CA GLY A 139 -25.46 -5.91 1.21
C GLY A 139 -24.95 -4.57 1.73
N ILE A 140 -24.46 -3.75 0.80
CA ILE A 140 -23.77 -2.50 1.13
C ILE A 140 -24.61 -1.52 1.97
N ASN A 141 -25.91 -1.46 1.70
CA ASN A 141 -26.87 -0.60 2.41
C ASN A 141 -27.60 -1.37 3.53
N SER A 142 -26.85 -2.21 4.27
CA SER A 142 -27.40 -3.06 5.33
C SER A 142 -28.16 -2.25 6.38
N HIS A 143 -29.45 -2.56 6.55
CA HIS A 143 -30.29 -1.97 7.59
C HIS A 143 -29.90 -2.54 8.95
N SER A 144 -29.57 -3.84 8.99
CA SER A 144 -29.14 -4.53 10.21
C SER A 144 -27.86 -3.90 10.78
N ARG A 145 -26.86 -3.63 9.91
CA ARG A 145 -25.64 -2.93 10.32
C ARG A 145 -25.93 -1.53 10.87
N THR A 146 -26.77 -0.78 10.16
CA THR A 146 -27.10 0.61 10.52
C THR A 146 -27.86 0.70 11.85
N ARG A 147 -28.85 -0.19 12.05
CA ARG A 147 -29.67 -0.24 13.27
C ARG A 147 -28.82 -0.52 14.52
N HIS A 148 -27.83 -1.40 14.40
CA HIS A 148 -26.95 -1.81 15.50
C HIS A 148 -25.55 -1.22 15.40
N ALA A 149 -25.42 0.00 14.85
CA ALA A 149 -24.12 0.63 14.63
C ALA A 149 -23.27 0.77 15.92
N ALA A 150 -23.92 0.96 17.08
CA ALA A 150 -23.24 1.00 18.38
C ALA A 150 -22.57 -0.32 18.77
N VAL A 151 -22.99 -1.45 18.19
CA VAL A 151 -22.39 -2.77 18.41
C VAL A 151 -21.39 -3.12 17.32
N PHE A 152 -21.75 -2.89 16.06
CA PHE A 152 -20.92 -3.28 14.92
C PHE A 152 -19.75 -2.32 14.66
N GLU A 153 -19.86 -1.08 15.15
CA GLU A 153 -18.89 0.01 14.96
C GLU A 153 -18.44 0.10 13.48
N PRO A 154 -19.37 0.39 12.55
CA PRO A 154 -19.06 0.41 11.13
C PRO A 154 -18.30 1.68 10.74
N ASP A 155 -17.16 1.51 10.10
CA ASP A 155 -16.43 2.54 9.37
C ASP A 155 -16.83 2.48 7.89
N VAL A 156 -17.65 3.45 7.46
CA VAL A 156 -18.20 3.57 6.11
C VAL A 156 -17.68 4.84 5.47
N GLU A 157 -16.95 4.70 4.36
CA GLU A 157 -16.32 5.82 3.67
C GLU A 157 -16.71 5.81 2.18
N PRO A 158 -17.45 6.83 1.70
CA PRO A 158 -17.64 7.06 0.27
C PRO A 158 -16.30 7.33 -0.41
N ARG A 159 -16.06 6.63 -1.52
CA ARG A 159 -14.82 6.75 -2.30
C ARG A 159 -14.91 7.83 -3.37
N GLU A 160 -13.74 8.24 -3.85
CA GLU A 160 -13.55 9.49 -4.59
C GLU A 160 -13.95 9.37 -6.07
N CYS A 161 -14.13 8.14 -6.56
CA CYS A 161 -14.60 7.84 -7.90
C CYS A 161 -16.11 7.58 -7.95
N ARG A 162 -16.70 8.03 -9.06
CA ARG A 162 -18.02 7.63 -9.54
C ARG A 162 -17.86 6.50 -10.55
N TYR A 163 -18.75 5.52 -10.52
CA TYR A 163 -18.78 4.45 -11.51
C TYR A 163 -20.19 4.12 -11.99
N ILE A 164 -20.31 3.62 -13.22
CA ILE A 164 -21.53 3.08 -13.80
C ILE A 164 -21.24 1.68 -14.35
N TRP A 165 -22.12 0.73 -14.07
CA TRP A 165 -21.95 -0.67 -14.46
C TRP A 165 -22.89 -1.04 -15.61
N LEU A 166 -22.30 -1.21 -16.79
CA LEU A 166 -22.98 -1.40 -18.07
C LEU A 166 -22.69 -2.79 -18.64
N GLY A 167 -23.50 -3.16 -19.63
CA GLY A 167 -23.32 -4.36 -20.46
C GLY A 167 -23.11 -3.99 -21.91
N THR A 168 -22.63 -4.92 -22.71
CA THR A 168 -22.56 -4.76 -24.16
C THR A 168 -22.52 -6.13 -24.84
N ARG A 169 -22.86 -6.16 -26.13
CA ARG A 169 -22.69 -7.36 -26.98
C ARG A 169 -21.30 -7.46 -27.61
N ARG A 170 -20.43 -6.46 -27.40
CA ARG A 170 -19.02 -6.53 -27.79
C ARG A 170 -18.32 -7.66 -27.00
N PRO A 171 -17.78 -8.71 -27.65
CA PRO A 171 -16.96 -9.69 -26.96
C PRO A 171 -15.60 -9.08 -26.59
N PHE A 172 -15.19 -9.25 -25.34
CA PHE A 172 -13.84 -8.92 -24.86
C PHE A 172 -13.10 -10.22 -24.54
N ARG A 173 -12.19 -10.63 -25.43
CA ARG A 173 -11.42 -11.89 -25.29
C ARG A 173 -10.36 -11.84 -24.18
N ALA A 174 -10.01 -10.65 -23.74
CA ALA A 174 -9.12 -10.37 -22.62
C ALA A 174 -9.86 -9.52 -21.58
N PHE A 175 -9.38 -9.49 -20.34
CA PHE A 175 -9.79 -8.44 -19.42
C PHE A 175 -9.22 -7.11 -19.92
N THR A 176 -10.08 -6.19 -20.33
CA THR A 176 -9.65 -4.93 -20.93
C THR A 176 -9.75 -3.79 -19.93
N PHE A 177 -8.62 -3.12 -19.71
CA PHE A 177 -8.56 -1.78 -19.16
C PHE A 177 -8.32 -0.79 -20.30
N ALA A 178 -9.15 0.24 -20.42
CA ALA A 178 -8.89 1.34 -21.35
C ALA A 178 -9.04 2.69 -20.66
N PHE A 179 -8.16 3.62 -20.99
CA PHE A 179 -8.04 4.92 -20.33
C PHE A 179 -8.15 6.04 -21.35
N GLU A 180 -9.15 6.90 -21.18
CA GLU A 180 -9.41 8.04 -22.05
C GLU A 180 -9.30 9.35 -21.29
N GLN A 181 -8.56 10.29 -21.87
CA GLN A 181 -8.42 11.64 -21.33
C GLN A 181 -9.43 12.57 -21.99
N THR A 182 -10.16 13.31 -21.16
CA THR A 182 -11.04 14.41 -21.56
C THR A 182 -10.45 15.74 -21.11
N GLU A 183 -11.05 16.85 -21.54
CA GLU A 183 -10.72 18.21 -21.11
C GLU A 183 -10.83 18.44 -19.58
N HIS A 184 -11.59 17.60 -18.88
CA HIS A 184 -11.81 17.70 -17.43
C HIS A 184 -11.08 16.65 -16.60
N GLY A 185 -10.47 15.64 -17.22
CA GLY A 185 -9.79 14.56 -16.51
C GLY A 185 -9.94 13.21 -17.19
N TRP A 186 -9.64 12.14 -16.44
CA TRP A 186 -9.57 10.78 -16.96
C TRP A 186 -10.83 9.97 -16.70
N PHE A 187 -11.20 9.15 -17.68
CA PHE A 187 -12.15 8.05 -17.52
C PHE A 187 -11.44 6.74 -17.82
N GLN A 188 -11.87 5.69 -17.15
CA GLN A 188 -11.39 4.34 -17.41
C GLN A 188 -12.54 3.35 -17.51
N ILE A 189 -12.31 2.27 -18.26
CA ILE A 189 -13.18 1.10 -18.25
C ILE A 189 -12.50 -0.14 -17.70
N HIS A 190 -13.32 -1.00 -17.09
CA HIS A 190 -13.01 -2.37 -16.75
C HIS A 190 -14.00 -3.25 -17.53
N ALA A 191 -13.52 -3.94 -18.57
CA ALA A 191 -14.38 -4.70 -19.48
C ALA A 191 -13.93 -6.16 -19.61
N TYR A 192 -14.89 -7.09 -19.61
CA TYR A 192 -14.63 -8.52 -19.73
C TYR A 192 -15.90 -9.28 -20.12
N GLN A 193 -15.73 -10.36 -20.85
CA GLN A 193 -16.82 -11.23 -21.25
C GLN A 193 -17.24 -12.16 -20.10
N PHE A 194 -18.54 -12.38 -19.91
CA PHE A 194 -19.05 -13.25 -18.83
C PHE A 194 -20.11 -14.26 -19.31
N SER A 195 -20.59 -14.11 -20.55
CA SER A 195 -21.43 -15.08 -21.27
C SER A 195 -21.06 -15.06 -22.75
N PRO A 196 -21.52 -16.04 -23.54
CA PRO A 196 -21.25 -16.06 -24.99
C PRO A 196 -21.73 -14.80 -25.73
N GLU A 197 -22.80 -14.15 -25.24
CA GLU A 197 -23.47 -13.04 -25.91
C GLU A 197 -23.19 -11.66 -25.28
N LEU A 198 -22.68 -11.62 -24.05
CA LEU A 198 -22.59 -10.40 -23.26
C LEU A 198 -21.26 -10.23 -22.51
N SER A 199 -20.85 -8.97 -22.45
CA SER A 199 -19.71 -8.49 -21.68
C SER A 199 -20.11 -7.42 -20.69
N THR A 200 -19.34 -7.31 -19.62
CA THR A 200 -19.41 -6.23 -18.65
C THR A 200 -18.55 -5.06 -19.13
N VAL A 201 -19.02 -3.83 -18.89
CA VAL A 201 -18.22 -2.60 -18.99
C VAL A 201 -18.52 -1.75 -17.76
N ILE A 202 -17.55 -1.63 -16.85
CA ILE A 202 -17.63 -0.70 -15.72
C ILE A 202 -16.87 0.56 -16.12
N VAL A 203 -17.55 1.69 -16.23
CA VAL A 203 -16.92 2.99 -16.47
C VAL A 203 -16.71 3.67 -15.12
N GLU A 204 -15.53 4.23 -14.88
CA GLU A 204 -15.14 4.86 -13.63
C GLU A 204 -14.38 6.17 -13.89
N THR A 205 -14.59 7.17 -13.05
CA THR A 205 -13.89 8.47 -13.09
C THR A 205 -13.94 9.18 -11.74
N ARG A 206 -13.07 10.17 -11.53
CA ARG A 206 -13.11 11.09 -10.37
C ARG A 206 -14.46 11.81 -10.30
N GLU A 207 -14.96 12.02 -9.08
CA GLU A 207 -16.19 12.80 -8.88
C GLU A 207 -16.09 14.22 -9.46
N GLU A 208 -14.92 14.86 -9.37
CA GLU A 208 -14.64 16.19 -9.91
C GLU A 208 -14.84 16.22 -11.44
N THR A 209 -14.23 15.25 -12.14
CA THR A 209 -14.34 15.07 -13.59
C THR A 209 -15.78 14.78 -14.00
N TRP A 210 -16.46 13.91 -13.24
CA TRP A 210 -17.87 13.57 -13.47
C TRP A 210 -18.79 14.80 -13.38
N ARG A 211 -18.61 15.64 -12.34
CA ARG A 211 -19.37 16.89 -12.17
C ARG A 211 -19.05 17.92 -13.25
N ALA A 212 -17.78 18.03 -13.65
CA ALA A 212 -17.37 18.96 -14.69
C ALA A 212 -18.04 18.66 -16.05
N HIS A 213 -18.25 17.38 -16.36
CA HIS A 213 -19.01 16.94 -17.54
C HIS A 213 -20.54 17.05 -17.37
N GLY A 214 -21.06 17.45 -16.20
CA GLY A 214 -22.49 17.60 -15.94
C GLY A 214 -23.26 16.27 -15.86
N LEU A 215 -22.56 15.14 -15.68
CA LEU A 215 -23.14 13.79 -15.68
C LEU A 215 -24.09 13.54 -14.49
N GLU A 216 -24.02 14.36 -13.44
CA GLU A 216 -24.95 14.39 -12.31
C GLU A 216 -26.34 14.88 -12.69
N ARG A 217 -26.43 15.71 -13.73
CA ARG A 217 -27.70 16.24 -14.26
C ARG A 217 -28.21 15.42 -15.45
N MET A 218 -27.36 14.57 -16.05
CA MET A 218 -27.76 13.74 -17.17
C MET A 218 -28.68 12.61 -16.71
N ASP A 219 -29.69 12.34 -17.52
CA ASP A 219 -30.44 11.11 -17.40
C ASP A 219 -29.59 9.90 -17.82
N GLN A 220 -30.19 8.72 -17.71
CA GLN A 220 -29.53 7.47 -18.04
C GLN A 220 -29.14 7.41 -19.52
N ALA A 221 -30.01 7.84 -20.43
CA ALA A 221 -29.75 7.84 -21.86
C ALA A 221 -28.56 8.76 -22.22
N GLY A 222 -28.51 9.95 -21.62
CA GLY A 222 -27.39 10.88 -21.75
C GLY A 222 -26.07 10.30 -21.25
N SER A 223 -26.08 9.67 -20.06
CA SER A 223 -24.89 8.99 -19.53
C SER A 223 -24.41 7.85 -20.43
N LEU A 224 -25.33 7.04 -20.97
CA LEU A 224 -24.98 5.95 -21.91
C LEU A 224 -24.40 6.50 -23.21
N ALA A 225 -25.01 7.54 -23.79
CA ALA A 225 -24.53 8.18 -25.02
C ALA A 225 -23.15 8.82 -24.82
N PHE A 226 -22.90 9.43 -23.66
CA PHE A 226 -21.59 9.95 -23.28
C PHE A 226 -20.54 8.83 -23.25
N CYS A 227 -20.78 7.76 -22.48
CA CYS A 227 -19.84 6.64 -22.37
C CYS A 227 -19.61 5.93 -23.70
N ALA A 228 -20.67 5.74 -24.50
CA ALA A 228 -20.57 5.09 -25.81
C ALA A 228 -19.72 5.90 -26.79
N ARG A 229 -19.83 7.24 -26.76
CA ARG A 229 -18.99 8.12 -27.58
C ARG A 229 -17.53 8.10 -27.11
N LEU A 230 -17.30 8.22 -25.81
CA LEU A 230 -15.96 8.26 -25.24
C LEU A 230 -15.17 6.97 -25.50
N PHE A 231 -15.83 5.82 -25.33
CA PHE A 231 -15.20 4.50 -25.50
C PHE A 231 -15.54 3.81 -26.83
N ALA A 232 -16.01 4.57 -27.83
CA ALA A 232 -16.31 4.06 -29.17
C ALA A 232 -15.16 3.22 -29.79
N PRO A 233 -13.87 3.58 -29.63
CA PRO A 233 -12.76 2.80 -30.18
C PRO A 233 -12.67 1.34 -29.67
N TYR A 234 -13.32 1.02 -28.56
CA TYR A 234 -13.23 -0.30 -27.91
C TYR A 234 -14.49 -1.15 -28.10
N LEU A 235 -15.59 -0.54 -28.55
CA LEU A 235 -16.91 -1.17 -28.61
C LEU A 235 -17.22 -1.81 -29.98
N ASP A 236 -16.42 -1.55 -31.01
CA ASP A 236 -16.67 -1.99 -32.41
C ASP A 236 -18.11 -1.68 -32.88
N GLY A 237 -18.64 -0.51 -32.48
CA GLY A 237 -20.00 -0.09 -32.81
C GLY A 237 -21.12 -0.78 -32.00
N ALA A 238 -20.81 -1.70 -31.08
CA ALA A 238 -21.79 -2.32 -30.22
C ALA A 238 -22.37 -1.33 -29.20
N PRO A 239 -23.69 -1.32 -28.95
CA PRO A 239 -24.29 -0.42 -27.97
C PRO A 239 -23.91 -0.81 -26.53
N LEU A 240 -23.89 0.19 -25.65
CA LEU A 240 -23.90 0.00 -24.20
C LEU A 240 -25.33 -0.24 -23.72
N LEU A 241 -25.46 -1.16 -22.78
CA LEU A 241 -26.71 -1.65 -22.23
C LEU A 241 -26.77 -1.34 -20.74
N VAL A 242 -27.97 -1.08 -20.24
CA VAL A 242 -28.24 -0.88 -18.82
C VAL A 242 -29.45 -1.70 -18.39
N LYS A 243 -29.43 -2.20 -17.17
CA LYS A 243 -30.56 -2.99 -16.65
C LYS A 243 -31.66 -2.07 -16.10
N PRO A 244 -32.93 -2.44 -16.25
CA PRO A 244 -34.05 -1.71 -15.66
C PRO A 244 -33.87 -1.50 -14.15
N GLY A 245 -33.43 -2.47 -13.35
CA GLY A 245 -33.26 -2.31 -11.89
C GLY A 245 -32.30 -1.19 -11.39
N HIS A 246 -31.59 -0.47 -12.26
CA HIS A 246 -30.79 0.72 -11.92
C HIS A 246 -31.66 2.00 -11.67
N LEU A 247 -32.96 1.82 -11.39
CA LEU A 247 -34.07 2.71 -11.76
C LEU A 247 -34.39 3.90 -10.83
N ARG A 248 -33.49 4.36 -9.94
CA ARG A 248 -33.79 5.55 -9.12
C ARG A 248 -32.59 6.50 -8.99
N GLY A 249 -32.58 7.56 -9.81
CA GLY A 249 -31.62 8.67 -9.75
C GLY A 249 -30.53 8.61 -10.82
N SER A 250 -29.36 9.15 -10.51
CA SER A 250 -28.19 9.04 -11.39
C SER A 250 -27.74 7.58 -11.47
N ALA A 251 -27.49 7.07 -12.67
CA ALA A 251 -26.98 5.71 -12.88
C ALA A 251 -25.53 5.52 -12.34
N TRP A 252 -24.88 6.62 -11.93
CA TRP A 252 -23.55 6.66 -11.36
C TRP A 252 -23.57 6.51 -9.83
N LEU A 253 -22.77 5.58 -9.33
CA LEU A 253 -22.63 5.27 -7.91
C LEU A 253 -21.23 5.66 -7.40
N ASN A 254 -21.09 5.86 -6.08
CA ASN A 254 -19.78 5.83 -5.43
C ASN A 254 -19.59 4.45 -4.82
N PHE A 255 -18.36 3.93 -4.93
CA PHE A 255 -17.99 2.77 -4.12
C PHE A 255 -17.99 3.18 -2.65
N GLN A 256 -18.59 2.34 -1.80
CA GLN A 256 -18.64 2.55 -0.35
C GLN A 256 -17.66 1.55 0.28
N ARG A 257 -16.61 2.05 0.92
CA ARG A 257 -15.71 1.19 1.70
C ARG A 257 -16.36 0.94 3.05
N VAL A 258 -16.70 -0.30 3.35
CA VAL A 258 -17.26 -0.72 4.65
C VAL A 258 -16.27 -1.60 5.41
N LEU A 259 -16.06 -1.28 6.68
CA LEU A 259 -15.36 -2.09 7.67
C LEU A 259 -16.15 -2.10 8.98
N CYS A 260 -16.74 -3.23 9.36
CA CYS A 260 -17.28 -3.39 10.71
C CYS A 260 -16.19 -3.92 11.66
N ARG A 261 -16.04 -3.31 12.84
CA ARG A 261 -15.14 -3.84 13.89
C ARG A 261 -15.66 -5.15 14.47
N ARG A 262 -16.97 -5.26 14.63
CA ARG A 262 -17.66 -6.46 15.12
C ARG A 262 -18.70 -6.88 14.10
N TRP A 263 -18.86 -8.18 13.89
CA TRP A 263 -19.72 -8.75 12.85
C TRP A 263 -20.92 -9.49 13.42
N HIS A 264 -21.03 -9.64 14.74
CA HIS A 264 -22.13 -10.36 15.36
C HIS A 264 -22.64 -9.72 16.65
N HIS A 265 -23.93 -9.87 16.91
CA HIS A 265 -24.62 -9.39 18.10
C HIS A 265 -25.68 -10.41 18.54
N GLY A 266 -25.45 -11.10 19.66
CA GLY A 266 -26.33 -12.19 20.10
C GLY A 266 -26.43 -13.28 19.02
N ARG A 267 -27.63 -13.43 18.43
CA ARG A 267 -27.92 -14.37 17.33
C ARG A 267 -27.87 -13.74 15.93
N LEU A 268 -27.55 -12.45 15.82
CA LEU A 268 -27.41 -11.74 14.55
C LEU A 268 -25.94 -11.77 14.09
N VAL A 269 -25.70 -12.03 12.80
CA VAL A 269 -24.37 -11.98 12.18
C VAL A 269 -24.41 -11.30 10.81
N LEU A 270 -23.42 -10.45 10.52
CA LEU A 270 -23.20 -9.81 9.23
C LEU A 270 -22.27 -10.67 8.36
N ILE A 271 -22.55 -10.79 7.06
CA ILE A 271 -21.65 -11.43 6.07
C ILE A 271 -21.56 -10.63 4.77
N GLY A 272 -20.49 -10.81 3.99
CA GLY A 272 -20.30 -10.12 2.71
C GLY A 272 -20.27 -8.59 2.86
N ASP A 273 -20.80 -7.87 1.86
CA ASP A 273 -20.80 -6.40 1.83
C ASP A 273 -21.57 -5.74 3.00
N ALA A 274 -22.38 -6.51 3.75
CA ALA A 274 -22.97 -6.03 5.00
C ALA A 274 -21.91 -5.83 6.10
N ALA A 275 -20.92 -6.72 6.17
CA ALA A 275 -19.82 -6.64 7.14
C ALA A 275 -18.61 -5.86 6.60
N HIS A 276 -18.24 -6.13 5.34
CA HIS A 276 -17.01 -5.63 4.76
C HIS A 276 -17.01 -5.68 3.22
N THR A 277 -16.45 -4.67 2.57
CA THR A 277 -16.44 -4.57 1.10
C THR A 277 -15.05 -4.74 0.50
N ALA A 278 -14.98 -5.22 -0.74
CA ALA A 278 -13.77 -5.19 -1.57
C ALA A 278 -14.05 -4.50 -2.90
N HIS A 279 -13.16 -3.59 -3.32
CA HIS A 279 -13.29 -2.87 -4.59
C HIS A 279 -13.38 -3.83 -5.78
N PHE A 280 -14.27 -3.57 -6.74
CA PHE A 280 -14.54 -4.47 -7.86
C PHE A 280 -13.32 -4.70 -8.77
N SER A 281 -12.36 -3.78 -8.75
CA SER A 281 -11.11 -3.87 -9.52
C SER A 281 -10.19 -5.04 -9.16
N ILE A 282 -10.45 -5.75 -8.05
CA ILE A 282 -9.73 -6.99 -7.69
C ILE A 282 -10.57 -8.27 -7.88
N GLY A 283 -11.79 -8.16 -8.40
CA GLY A 283 -12.63 -9.31 -8.76
C GLY A 283 -12.89 -10.30 -7.60
N SER A 284 -12.97 -9.83 -6.36
CA SER A 284 -12.98 -10.71 -5.18
C SER A 284 -14.18 -10.53 -4.24
N GLY A 285 -15.06 -9.54 -4.46
CA GLY A 285 -16.18 -9.25 -3.55
C GLY A 285 -17.17 -10.40 -3.41
N THR A 286 -17.70 -10.92 -4.53
CA THR A 286 -18.64 -12.06 -4.52
C THR A 286 -18.03 -13.30 -3.89
N LYS A 287 -16.77 -13.60 -4.24
CA LYS A 287 -16.03 -14.72 -3.69
C LYS A 287 -15.87 -14.60 -2.17
N LEU A 288 -15.44 -13.45 -1.68
CA LEU A 288 -15.29 -13.18 -0.24
C LEU A 288 -16.60 -13.40 0.51
N ALA A 289 -17.71 -12.89 -0.04
CA ALA A 289 -19.03 -13.03 0.56
C ALA A 289 -19.53 -14.49 0.62
N MET A 290 -19.18 -15.31 -0.37
CA MET A 290 -19.49 -16.74 -0.35
C MET A 290 -18.54 -17.55 0.56
N GLU A 291 -17.27 -17.15 0.67
CA GLU A 291 -16.34 -17.72 1.66
C GLU A 291 -16.79 -17.43 3.09
N ASP A 292 -17.34 -16.24 3.35
CA ASP A 292 -17.97 -15.91 4.64
C ASP A 292 -19.10 -16.89 4.96
N ALA A 293 -19.96 -17.18 3.99
CA ALA A 293 -21.03 -18.16 4.14
C ALA A 293 -20.49 -19.56 4.46
N ILE A 294 -19.41 -20.00 3.79
CA ILE A 294 -18.77 -21.30 4.07
C ILE A 294 -18.25 -21.34 5.52
N ALA A 295 -17.47 -20.33 5.92
CA ALA A 295 -16.86 -20.28 7.25
C ALA A 295 -17.93 -20.16 8.34
N LEU A 296 -18.94 -19.31 8.15
CA LEU A 296 -20.06 -19.15 9.07
C LEU A 296 -20.76 -20.49 9.32
N VAL A 297 -21.14 -21.21 8.26
CA VAL A 297 -21.82 -22.49 8.38
C VAL A 297 -20.91 -23.53 9.04
N ARG A 298 -19.62 -23.58 8.67
CA ARG A 298 -18.66 -24.52 9.27
C ARG A 298 -18.56 -24.34 10.79
N HIS A 299 -18.49 -23.10 11.28
CA HIS A 299 -18.41 -22.81 12.71
C HIS A 299 -19.73 -23.02 13.43
N THR A 300 -20.85 -22.60 12.83
CA THR A 300 -22.12 -22.50 13.57
C THR A 300 -23.02 -23.72 13.42
N ALA A 301 -23.01 -24.44 12.30
CA ALA A 301 -24.05 -25.45 11.99
C ALA A 301 -24.20 -26.56 13.04
N ARG A 302 -23.12 -26.89 13.75
CA ARG A 302 -23.08 -27.90 14.82
C ARG A 302 -22.78 -27.31 16.20
N ALA A 303 -22.73 -25.99 16.33
CA ALA A 303 -22.43 -25.32 17.57
C ALA A 303 -23.53 -25.53 18.61
N ARG A 304 -23.11 -25.76 19.86
CA ARG A 304 -24.00 -25.74 21.04
C ARG A 304 -24.16 -24.33 21.60
N ASP A 305 -23.11 -23.52 21.47
CA ASP A 305 -23.07 -22.11 21.83
C ASP A 305 -22.90 -21.28 20.54
N VAL A 306 -23.98 -20.65 20.09
CA VAL A 306 -24.00 -19.84 18.86
C VAL A 306 -23.16 -18.57 19.02
N PRO A 307 -23.30 -17.77 20.09
CA PRO A 307 -22.42 -16.62 20.33
C PRO A 307 -20.92 -16.94 20.25
N ALA A 308 -20.47 -18.03 20.89
CA ALA A 308 -19.06 -18.43 20.84
C ALA A 308 -18.61 -18.84 19.43
N ALA A 309 -19.47 -19.55 18.68
CA ALA A 309 -19.18 -19.94 17.30
C ALA A 309 -19.14 -18.73 16.34
N LEU A 310 -19.96 -17.71 16.59
CA LEU A 310 -19.93 -16.46 15.81
C LEU A 310 -18.65 -15.66 16.06
N ALA A 311 -18.14 -15.66 17.30
CA ALA A 311 -16.84 -15.06 17.62
C ALA A 311 -15.71 -15.80 16.87
N ALA A 312 -15.69 -17.14 16.90
CA ALA A 312 -14.70 -17.94 16.16
C ALA A 312 -14.76 -17.72 14.64
N TYR A 313 -15.96 -17.54 14.08
CA TYR A 313 -16.14 -17.15 12.68
C TYR A 313 -15.49 -15.78 12.38
N GLN A 314 -15.75 -14.77 13.20
CA GLN A 314 -15.18 -13.44 13.03
C GLN A 314 -13.65 -13.47 13.17
N ASP A 315 -13.11 -14.19 14.15
CA ASP A 315 -11.67 -14.29 14.38
C ASP A 315 -10.94 -14.86 13.15
N GLU A 316 -11.50 -15.91 12.54
CA GLU A 316 -10.94 -16.46 11.31
C GLU A 316 -11.04 -15.48 10.14
N ARG A 317 -12.26 -14.97 9.89
CA ARG A 317 -12.56 -14.25 8.64
C ARG A 317 -12.09 -12.81 8.65
N SER A 318 -11.99 -12.16 9.80
CA SER A 318 -11.45 -10.80 9.92
C SER A 318 -10.02 -10.71 9.41
N VAL A 319 -9.16 -11.71 9.69
CA VAL A 319 -7.78 -11.76 9.19
C VAL A 319 -7.73 -11.85 7.67
N GLU A 320 -8.56 -12.71 7.08
CA GLU A 320 -8.60 -12.91 5.62
C GLU A 320 -9.21 -11.70 4.90
N ALA A 321 -10.29 -11.14 5.45
CA ALA A 321 -10.91 -9.92 4.96
C ALA A 321 -9.92 -8.76 4.98
N LEU A 322 -9.20 -8.54 6.09
CA LEU A 322 -8.19 -7.47 6.20
C LEU A 322 -7.09 -7.59 5.13
N ARG A 323 -6.60 -8.81 4.85
CA ARG A 323 -5.59 -9.04 3.79
C ARG A 323 -6.12 -8.66 2.41
N LEU A 324 -7.33 -9.08 2.08
CA LEU A 324 -7.97 -8.78 0.78
C LEU A 324 -8.33 -7.30 0.66
N GLN A 325 -8.79 -6.67 1.73
CA GLN A 325 -9.16 -5.27 1.76
C GLN A 325 -7.95 -4.35 1.64
N SER A 326 -6.80 -4.72 2.21
CA SER A 326 -5.55 -3.99 1.98
C SER A 326 -5.19 -3.94 0.49
N ALA A 327 -5.25 -5.08 -0.20
CA ALA A 327 -5.00 -5.14 -1.64
C ALA A 327 -6.07 -4.41 -2.46
N ALA A 328 -7.35 -4.54 -2.08
CA ALA A 328 -8.46 -3.83 -2.72
C ALA A 328 -8.29 -2.32 -2.59
N ARG A 329 -7.90 -1.84 -1.40
CA ARG A 329 -7.64 -0.42 -1.11
C ARG A 329 -6.49 0.12 -1.95
N ASN A 330 -5.38 -0.62 -2.06
CA ASN A 330 -4.24 -0.21 -2.87
C ASN A 330 -4.63 -0.09 -4.35
N ARG A 331 -5.35 -1.09 -4.87
CA ARG A 331 -5.84 -1.10 -6.25
C ARG A 331 -6.84 0.03 -6.52
N MET A 332 -7.79 0.22 -5.63
CA MET A 332 -8.77 1.31 -5.68
C MET A 332 -8.08 2.67 -5.72
N ARG A 333 -7.15 2.93 -4.79
CA ARG A 333 -6.39 4.20 -4.77
C ARG A 333 -5.59 4.44 -6.05
N TRP A 334 -5.08 3.38 -6.69
CA TRP A 334 -4.41 3.49 -7.98
C TRP A 334 -5.36 4.00 -9.07
N PHE A 335 -6.62 3.50 -9.11
CA PHE A 335 -7.65 3.98 -10.04
C PHE A 335 -8.24 5.33 -9.67
N GLU A 336 -8.32 5.66 -8.38
CA GLU A 336 -8.74 6.98 -7.90
C GLU A 336 -7.73 8.08 -8.27
N ASP A 337 -6.50 7.72 -8.63
CA ASP A 337 -5.42 8.66 -8.94
C ASP A 337 -4.63 8.25 -10.19
N VAL A 338 -5.34 7.94 -11.27
CA VAL A 338 -4.72 7.65 -12.57
C VAL A 338 -3.83 8.80 -13.04
N ALA A 339 -4.23 10.05 -12.73
CA ALA A 339 -3.49 11.27 -13.05
C ALA A 339 -2.03 11.23 -12.58
N ARG A 340 -1.74 10.57 -11.45
CA ARG A 340 -0.39 10.34 -10.95
C ARG A 340 0.52 9.56 -11.91
N TYR A 341 -0.05 8.67 -12.72
CA TYR A 341 0.72 7.73 -13.54
C TYR A 341 0.79 8.13 -15.02
N VAL A 342 0.16 9.25 -15.40
CA VAL A 342 0.03 9.61 -16.83
C VAL A 342 1.36 10.00 -17.49
N ARG A 343 2.39 10.31 -16.70
CA ARG A 343 3.74 10.56 -17.25
C ARG A 343 4.48 9.29 -17.67
N LEU A 344 4.01 8.12 -17.24
CA LEU A 344 4.66 6.85 -17.55
C LEU A 344 4.47 6.48 -19.02
N GLU A 345 5.49 5.89 -19.61
CA GLU A 345 5.39 5.23 -20.91
C GLU A 345 4.38 4.09 -20.87
N PRO A 346 3.69 3.73 -21.96
CA PRO A 346 2.62 2.74 -21.94
C PRO A 346 2.99 1.40 -21.30
N TRP A 347 4.20 0.90 -21.55
CA TRP A 347 4.68 -0.35 -20.93
C TRP A 347 4.82 -0.24 -19.42
N GLN A 348 5.28 0.90 -18.90
CA GLN A 348 5.48 1.12 -17.48
C GLN A 348 4.16 1.43 -16.78
N PHE A 349 3.26 2.13 -17.46
CA PHE A 349 1.88 2.33 -17.02
C PHE A 349 1.18 0.98 -16.85
N THR A 350 1.25 0.09 -17.85
CA THR A 350 0.74 -1.28 -17.77
C THR A 350 1.36 -2.06 -16.63
N TYR A 351 2.70 -2.01 -16.46
CA TYR A 351 3.36 -2.67 -15.34
C TYR A 351 2.90 -2.13 -13.97
N SER A 352 2.79 -0.81 -13.82
CA SER A 352 2.30 -0.15 -12.61
C SER A 352 0.86 -0.55 -12.28
N LEU A 353 0.00 -0.62 -13.30
CA LEU A 353 -1.36 -1.12 -13.20
C LEU A 353 -1.36 -2.55 -12.68
N LEU A 354 -0.69 -3.49 -13.35
CA LEU A 354 -0.73 -4.92 -12.99
C LEU A 354 -0.24 -5.17 -11.56
N THR A 355 0.75 -4.41 -11.11
CA THR A 355 1.33 -4.51 -9.77
C THR A 355 0.64 -3.60 -8.73
N GLY A 356 -0.39 -2.83 -9.12
CA GLY A 356 -1.05 -1.79 -8.30
C GLY A 356 -1.74 -2.32 -7.05
N SER A 357 -2.18 -3.58 -7.05
CA SER A 357 -2.76 -4.23 -5.86
C SER A 357 -1.72 -4.58 -4.80
N GLN A 358 -0.43 -4.58 -5.16
CA GLN A 358 0.68 -5.11 -4.38
C GLN A 358 0.57 -6.61 -4.04
N ARG A 359 -0.32 -7.36 -4.70
CA ARG A 359 -0.35 -8.84 -4.61
C ARG A 359 0.47 -9.50 -5.70
N ILE A 360 0.49 -8.89 -6.87
CA ILE A 360 1.33 -9.29 -8.00
C ILE A 360 2.61 -8.45 -7.90
N GLY A 361 3.72 -9.13 -7.63
CA GLY A 361 5.07 -8.57 -7.70
C GLY A 361 5.72 -8.83 -9.05
N HIS A 362 6.97 -8.41 -9.18
CA HIS A 362 7.82 -8.61 -10.34
C HIS A 362 8.01 -10.10 -10.65
N ASP A 363 8.34 -10.93 -9.66
CA ASP A 363 8.57 -12.36 -9.84
C ASP A 363 7.27 -13.10 -10.13
N ASN A 364 6.18 -12.70 -9.45
CA ASN A 364 4.86 -13.25 -9.75
C ASN A 364 4.43 -12.92 -11.20
N LEU A 365 4.70 -11.70 -11.66
CA LEU A 365 4.38 -11.32 -13.04
C LEU A 365 5.27 -12.05 -14.06
N ARG A 366 6.53 -12.36 -13.72
CA ARG A 366 7.41 -13.15 -14.58
C ARG A 366 6.91 -14.58 -14.77
N LEU A 367 6.35 -15.18 -13.72
CA LEU A 367 5.71 -16.50 -13.79
C LEU A 367 4.47 -16.51 -14.71
N ARG A 368 3.83 -15.35 -14.90
CA ARG A 368 2.66 -15.20 -15.76
C ARG A 368 3.04 -14.89 -17.19
N ASP A 369 3.93 -13.92 -17.36
CA ASP A 369 4.34 -13.40 -18.66
C ASP A 369 5.82 -12.99 -18.63
N ALA A 370 6.69 -13.99 -18.81
CA ALA A 370 8.13 -13.79 -18.84
C ALA A 370 8.57 -12.86 -19.97
N GLY A 371 7.86 -12.87 -21.11
CA GLY A 371 8.14 -12.02 -22.26
C GLY A 371 7.90 -10.54 -21.97
N PHE A 372 6.77 -10.22 -21.35
CA PHE A 372 6.45 -8.86 -20.91
C PHE A 372 7.47 -8.36 -19.88
N VAL A 373 7.77 -9.16 -18.85
CA VAL A 373 8.74 -8.76 -17.81
C VAL A 373 10.15 -8.58 -18.38
N ALA A 374 10.61 -9.47 -19.25
CA ALA A 374 11.91 -9.29 -19.92
C ALA A 374 11.93 -8.02 -20.80
N GLY A 375 10.80 -7.66 -21.42
CA GLY A 375 10.64 -6.40 -22.15
C GLY A 375 10.74 -5.17 -21.24
N VAL A 376 10.15 -5.22 -20.05
CA VAL A 376 10.25 -4.19 -19.02
C VAL A 376 11.70 -4.01 -18.58
N GLU A 377 12.41 -5.11 -18.29
CA GLU A 377 13.81 -5.07 -17.87
C GLU A 377 14.73 -4.48 -18.94
N ARG A 378 14.54 -4.85 -20.22
CA ARG A 378 15.29 -4.26 -21.34
C ARG A 378 15.07 -2.76 -21.45
N ARG A 379 13.81 -2.30 -21.43
CA ARG A 379 13.51 -0.87 -21.55
C ARG A 379 14.05 -0.05 -20.38
N LEU A 380 14.00 -0.60 -19.16
CA LEU A 380 14.60 0.04 -17.99
C LEU A 380 16.13 0.10 -18.10
N ALA A 381 16.77 -0.96 -18.60
CA ALA A 381 18.21 -0.99 -18.86
C ALA A 381 18.61 0.06 -19.91
N GLU A 382 17.89 0.15 -21.03
CA GLU A 382 18.07 1.17 -22.06
C GLU A 382 17.94 2.59 -21.50
N GLN A 383 16.93 2.85 -20.65
CA GLN A 383 16.70 4.16 -20.03
C GLN A 383 17.86 4.64 -19.15
N VAL A 384 18.64 3.71 -18.56
CA VAL A 384 19.79 4.05 -17.70
C VAL A 384 21.14 3.80 -18.40
N GLY A 385 21.11 3.55 -19.71
CA GLY A 385 22.30 3.40 -20.55
C GLY A 385 23.12 2.13 -20.28
N VAL A 386 22.48 1.02 -19.90
CA VAL A 386 23.15 -0.29 -19.77
C VAL A 386 22.65 -1.26 -20.84
N ALA A 387 23.57 -2.01 -21.44
CA ALA A 387 23.28 -2.87 -22.59
C ALA A 387 22.41 -4.09 -22.22
N ASP A 388 22.70 -4.72 -21.08
CA ASP A 388 22.03 -5.97 -20.68
C ASP A 388 20.84 -5.72 -19.76
N ALA A 389 19.73 -6.38 -20.09
CA ALA A 389 18.58 -6.54 -19.20
C ALA A 389 19.03 -7.15 -17.86
N ARG A 390 18.44 -6.65 -16.78
CA ARG A 390 18.78 -7.07 -15.42
C ARG A 390 17.61 -6.82 -14.49
N PRO A 391 17.58 -7.51 -13.32
CA PRO A 391 16.57 -7.21 -12.32
C PRO A 391 16.58 -5.72 -11.95
N PRO A 392 15.42 -5.05 -11.86
CA PRO A 392 15.35 -3.60 -11.66
C PRO A 392 16.13 -3.09 -10.45
N MET A 393 16.25 -3.89 -9.39
CA MET A 393 17.04 -3.52 -8.22
C MET A 393 18.54 -3.31 -8.51
N PHE A 394 19.07 -3.93 -9.57
CA PHE A 394 20.49 -3.83 -9.99
C PHE A 394 20.73 -2.85 -11.14
N LEU A 395 19.73 -2.01 -11.45
CA LEU A 395 19.93 -0.89 -12.37
C LEU A 395 20.77 0.19 -11.68
N PRO A 396 21.78 0.76 -12.34
CA PRO A 396 22.49 1.89 -11.78
C PRO A 396 21.58 3.10 -11.61
N PHE A 397 21.98 4.01 -10.72
CA PHE A 397 21.31 5.29 -10.50
C PHE A 397 22.33 6.41 -10.49
N THR A 398 22.03 7.51 -11.20
CA THR A 398 22.89 8.69 -11.22
C THR A 398 22.10 9.89 -10.71
N LEU A 399 22.70 10.64 -9.79
CA LEU A 399 22.14 11.85 -9.22
C LEU A 399 23.27 12.86 -9.02
N ARG A 400 23.19 14.02 -9.68
CA ARG A 400 24.33 14.95 -9.80
C ARG A 400 25.61 14.20 -10.26
N GLY A 401 26.74 14.37 -9.58
CA GLY A 401 27.98 13.65 -9.85
C GLY A 401 28.07 12.26 -9.21
N LEU A 402 27.05 11.83 -8.44
CA LEU A 402 27.03 10.52 -7.79
C LEU A 402 26.47 9.45 -8.72
N ARG A 403 27.19 8.34 -8.85
CA ARG A 403 26.71 7.10 -9.47
C ARG A 403 26.65 5.98 -8.43
N LEU A 404 25.51 5.33 -8.34
CA LEU A 404 25.28 4.10 -7.57
C LEU A 404 25.23 2.91 -8.53
N GLU A 405 25.85 1.80 -8.13
CA GLU A 405 25.85 0.55 -8.91
C GLU A 405 24.49 -0.15 -8.95
N ASN A 406 23.64 0.08 -7.94
CA ASN A 406 22.31 -0.50 -7.85
C ASN A 406 21.35 0.40 -7.04
N ARG A 407 20.06 0.00 -6.97
CA ARG A 407 18.97 0.77 -6.34
C ARG A 407 18.77 0.47 -4.84
N VAL A 408 19.65 -0.32 -4.24
CA VAL A 408 19.52 -0.77 -2.84
C VAL A 408 20.24 0.18 -1.90
N VAL A 409 19.49 0.70 -0.92
CA VAL A 409 19.99 1.60 0.12
C VAL A 409 19.92 0.91 1.48
N VAL A 410 20.99 0.96 2.25
CA VAL A 410 20.94 0.63 3.67
C VAL A 410 20.41 1.84 4.42
N SER A 411 19.22 1.70 5.01
CA SER A 411 18.54 2.77 5.74
C SER A 411 19.33 3.18 6.99
N PRO A 412 19.28 4.45 7.43
CA PRO A 412 19.94 4.88 8.66
C PRO A 412 19.30 4.19 9.87
N MET A 413 20.13 3.55 10.71
CA MET A 413 19.69 2.77 11.86
C MET A 413 20.58 3.08 13.06
N ALA A 414 20.07 3.80 14.05
CA ALA A 414 20.80 4.13 15.28
C ALA A 414 21.36 2.88 15.95
N GLN A 415 22.69 2.86 16.17
CA GLN A 415 23.37 1.76 16.83
C GLN A 415 23.51 2.01 18.32
N TYR A 416 23.55 3.28 18.74
CA TYR A 416 23.73 3.70 20.14
C TYR A 416 25.06 3.19 20.75
N ARG A 417 26.12 3.10 19.93
CA ARG A 417 27.44 2.54 20.30
C ARG A 417 28.58 3.54 20.25
N ALA A 418 28.32 4.82 19.98
CA ALA A 418 29.34 5.85 20.03
C ALA A 418 29.74 6.18 21.48
N ASN A 419 30.95 6.70 21.66
CA ASN A 419 31.42 7.23 22.93
C ASN A 419 31.65 8.74 22.80
N GLY A 420 30.91 9.56 23.54
CA GLY A 420 31.00 11.03 23.41
C GLY A 420 30.71 11.54 21.99
N GLY A 421 29.89 10.81 21.22
CA GLY A 421 29.64 11.10 19.80
C GLY A 421 30.69 10.55 18.82
N VAL A 422 31.83 10.05 19.28
CA VAL A 422 32.87 9.50 18.42
C VAL A 422 32.49 8.08 17.96
N PRO A 423 32.36 7.81 16.65
CA PRO A 423 32.15 6.45 16.16
C PRO A 423 33.43 5.61 16.35
N GLY A 424 33.29 4.41 16.92
CA GLY A 424 34.38 3.43 17.07
C GLY A 424 34.27 2.23 16.13
N ASP A 425 35.02 1.18 16.44
CA ASP A 425 35.13 -0.04 15.62
C ASP A 425 33.81 -0.75 15.36
N TRP A 426 32.82 -0.62 16.26
CA TRP A 426 31.46 -1.10 16.00
C TRP A 426 30.91 -0.54 14.68
N HIS A 427 31.05 0.77 14.45
CA HIS A 427 30.51 1.45 13.27
C HIS A 427 31.33 1.10 12.02
N LEU A 428 32.66 0.97 12.17
CA LEU A 428 33.53 0.51 11.08
C LEU A 428 33.10 -0.87 10.58
N VAL A 429 32.99 -1.85 11.48
CA VAL A 429 32.57 -3.22 11.12
C VAL A 429 31.12 -3.21 10.64
N HIS A 430 30.23 -2.49 11.31
CA HIS A 430 28.82 -2.43 10.96
C HIS A 430 28.61 -1.90 9.54
N LEU A 431 29.11 -0.70 9.23
CA LEU A 431 28.90 -0.05 7.95
C LEU A 431 29.73 -0.73 6.85
N GLY A 432 30.97 -1.10 7.17
CA GLY A 432 31.86 -1.83 6.26
C GLY A 432 31.27 -3.15 5.79
N ALA A 433 30.68 -3.95 6.68
CA ALA A 433 30.04 -5.21 6.31
C ALA A 433 28.91 -5.02 5.29
N ARG A 434 28.08 -3.99 5.44
CA ARG A 434 26.98 -3.69 4.49
C ARG A 434 27.49 -3.13 3.17
N ALA A 435 28.54 -2.31 3.21
CA ALA A 435 29.20 -1.80 2.01
C ALA A 435 29.81 -2.94 1.18
N THR A 436 30.51 -3.89 1.82
CA THR A 436 31.01 -5.10 1.15
C THR A 436 29.91 -6.12 0.82
N GLY A 437 28.73 -5.97 1.44
CA GLY A 437 27.54 -6.79 1.23
C GLY A 437 26.69 -6.39 0.02
N GLY A 438 27.21 -5.50 -0.83
CA GLY A 438 26.69 -5.24 -2.18
C GLY A 438 25.65 -4.14 -2.31
N ALA A 439 25.27 -3.44 -1.22
CA ALA A 439 24.36 -2.30 -1.34
C ALA A 439 25.00 -1.14 -2.13
N GLY A 440 24.22 -0.44 -2.94
CA GLY A 440 24.69 0.70 -3.73
C GLY A 440 24.97 1.94 -2.87
N LEU A 441 24.18 2.16 -1.82
CA LEU A 441 24.34 3.27 -0.87
C LEU A 441 24.19 2.78 0.57
N VAL A 442 25.12 3.16 1.44
CA VAL A 442 25.04 2.93 2.89
C VAL A 442 24.82 4.25 3.59
N VAL A 443 23.68 4.41 4.28
CA VAL A 443 23.41 5.61 5.07
C VAL A 443 23.81 5.34 6.52
N THR A 444 24.63 6.22 7.10
CA THR A 444 24.99 6.15 8.53
C THR A 444 23.75 6.30 9.39
N GLU A 445 23.80 5.90 10.66
CA GLU A 445 22.80 6.37 11.60
C GLU A 445 22.74 7.90 11.70
N MET A 446 21.63 8.43 12.25
CA MET A 446 21.50 9.85 12.51
C MET A 446 22.69 10.33 13.35
N THR A 447 23.52 11.13 12.72
CA THR A 447 24.75 11.70 13.27
C THR A 447 24.44 13.12 13.70
N CYS A 448 24.57 13.34 15.01
CA CYS A 448 24.02 14.53 15.64
C CYS A 448 24.93 15.74 15.41
N VAL A 449 24.35 16.90 15.15
CA VAL A 449 25.09 18.13 14.86
C VAL A 449 25.61 18.85 16.10
N ALA A 450 25.18 18.41 17.29
CA ALA A 450 25.56 18.96 18.57
C ALA A 450 25.42 17.91 19.70
N PRO A 451 26.15 18.06 20.83
CA PRO A 451 26.02 17.19 21.99
C PRO A 451 24.59 17.08 22.53
N GLU A 452 23.88 18.20 22.65
CA GLU A 452 22.49 18.30 23.11
C GLU A 452 21.48 17.81 22.05
N GLY A 453 21.91 17.74 20.79
CA GLY A 453 21.12 17.22 19.67
C GLY A 453 21.05 15.70 19.60
N ARG A 454 21.67 14.98 20.53
CA ARG A 454 21.64 13.52 20.57
C ARG A 454 20.30 12.96 21.06
N ILE A 455 19.92 11.80 20.52
CA ILE A 455 18.82 10.99 21.05
C ILE A 455 19.26 10.42 22.40
N THR A 456 20.37 9.68 22.40
CA THR A 456 20.92 9.00 23.58
C THR A 456 22.41 9.32 23.75
N PRO A 457 23.02 9.04 24.91
CA PRO A 457 24.47 9.18 25.10
C PRO A 457 25.31 8.37 24.11
N GLY A 458 24.75 7.31 23.53
CA GLY A 458 25.41 6.43 22.55
C GLY A 458 25.29 6.85 21.09
N CYS A 459 24.60 7.96 20.79
CA CYS A 459 24.48 8.46 19.41
C CYS A 459 25.80 9.00 18.88
N THR A 460 26.05 8.81 17.58
CA THR A 460 27.17 9.42 16.86
C THR A 460 26.98 10.93 16.73
N GLY A 461 28.09 11.64 16.58
CA GLY A 461 28.18 13.08 16.42
C GLY A 461 29.04 13.48 15.23
N LEU A 462 28.87 14.73 14.79
CA LEU A 462 29.78 15.40 13.86
C LEU A 462 29.86 16.91 14.16
N TRP A 463 30.18 17.26 15.40
CA TRP A 463 30.31 18.64 15.88
C TRP A 463 31.77 19.06 16.17
N ASN A 464 32.74 18.19 15.86
CA ASN A 464 34.17 18.49 16.00
C ASN A 464 35.05 17.62 15.09
N GLU A 465 36.33 17.95 15.03
CA GLU A 465 37.33 17.32 14.19
C GLU A 465 37.66 15.89 14.59
N THR A 466 37.63 15.56 15.89
CA THR A 466 37.84 14.18 16.36
C THR A 466 36.79 13.24 15.77
N GLN A 467 35.53 13.67 15.74
CA GLN A 467 34.44 12.92 15.13
C GLN A 467 34.59 12.85 13.62
N ARG A 468 34.97 13.96 12.96
CA ARG A 468 35.29 13.98 11.53
C ARG A 468 36.34 12.94 11.17
N ASP A 469 37.43 12.86 11.91
CA ASP A 469 38.55 11.95 11.61
C ASP A 469 38.17 10.49 11.85
N ALA A 470 37.36 10.22 12.87
CA ALA A 470 36.80 8.89 13.09
C ALA A 470 35.84 8.48 11.97
N TRP A 471 35.01 9.39 11.46
CA TRP A 471 34.17 9.14 10.30
C TRP A 471 34.97 8.96 9.02
N ARG A 472 36.02 9.76 8.80
CA ARG A 472 36.92 9.64 7.65
C ARG A 472 37.48 8.22 7.54
N ARG A 473 37.94 7.62 8.65
CA ARG A 473 38.41 6.22 8.66
C ARG A 473 37.36 5.23 8.14
N ILE A 474 36.09 5.44 8.44
CA ILE A 474 34.99 4.58 7.98
C ILE A 474 34.69 4.82 6.51
N VAL A 475 34.64 6.09 6.09
CA VAL A 475 34.44 6.48 4.69
C VAL A 475 35.54 5.90 3.80
N ASP A 476 36.80 6.09 4.19
CA ASP A 476 37.98 5.57 3.47
C ASP A 476 37.93 4.04 3.36
N PHE A 477 37.49 3.34 4.41
CA PHE A 477 37.29 1.89 4.34
C PHE A 477 36.22 1.50 3.32
N VAL A 478 35.06 2.18 3.34
CA VAL A 478 33.98 1.89 2.38
C VAL A 478 34.46 2.11 0.94
N HIS A 479 35.10 3.24 0.66
CA HIS A 479 35.62 3.55 -0.68
C HIS A 479 36.76 2.63 -1.13
N GLY A 480 37.62 2.21 -0.20
CA GLY A 480 38.75 1.34 -0.51
C GLY A 480 38.38 -0.15 -0.62
N ALA A 481 37.32 -0.58 0.04
CA ALA A 481 36.95 -2.00 0.13
C ALA A 481 35.70 -2.39 -0.69
N SER A 482 34.95 -1.43 -1.24
CA SER A 482 33.77 -1.73 -2.06
C SER A 482 33.40 -0.59 -3.04
N PRO A 483 32.54 -0.84 -4.04
CA PRO A 483 32.01 0.20 -4.92
C PRO A 483 30.86 1.00 -4.28
N ALA A 484 30.43 0.64 -3.07
CA ALA A 484 29.32 1.30 -2.41
C ALA A 484 29.64 2.77 -2.11
N LYS A 485 28.59 3.59 -2.12
CA LYS A 485 28.66 4.99 -1.70
C LYS A 485 28.19 5.12 -0.26
N ILE A 486 28.66 6.14 0.43
CA ILE A 486 28.31 6.37 1.84
C ILE A 486 27.67 7.75 2.03
N CYS A 487 26.53 7.74 2.70
CA CYS A 487 25.75 8.92 3.05
C CYS A 487 25.83 9.18 4.54
N VAL A 488 26.04 10.44 4.94
CA VAL A 488 25.82 10.86 6.32
C VAL A 488 24.40 11.39 6.49
N GLN A 489 23.65 10.84 7.45
CA GLN A 489 22.40 11.47 7.88
C GLN A 489 22.68 12.44 9.04
N LEU A 490 22.55 13.74 8.82
CA LEU A 490 22.67 14.76 9.86
C LEU A 490 21.32 15.05 10.49
N GLY A 491 21.29 15.17 11.82
CA GLY A 491 20.05 15.47 12.54
C GLY A 491 20.26 16.05 13.94
N HIS A 492 19.14 16.44 14.55
CA HIS A 492 19.05 16.92 15.91
C HIS A 492 17.77 16.37 16.54
N ALA A 493 17.87 15.65 17.66
CA ALA A 493 16.76 14.91 18.25
C ALA A 493 15.63 15.82 18.77
N GLY A 494 15.95 17.07 19.11
CA GLY A 494 14.98 18.04 19.61
C GLY A 494 14.30 17.51 20.88
N ARG A 495 12.97 17.59 20.95
CA ARG A 495 12.18 17.13 22.10
C ARG A 495 12.26 15.63 22.40
N LYS A 496 12.80 14.83 21.48
CA LYS A 496 13.01 13.37 21.65
C LYS A 496 14.44 13.02 22.10
N GLY A 497 15.26 14.04 22.36
CA GLY A 497 16.63 13.89 22.87
C GLY A 497 16.67 13.56 24.36
N SER A 498 17.87 13.25 24.84
CA SER A 498 18.13 12.92 26.25
C SER A 498 17.36 11.68 26.74
N THR A 499 17.36 10.61 25.96
CA THR A 499 16.70 9.34 26.29
C THR A 499 17.69 8.19 26.48
N GLN A 500 17.21 7.12 27.10
CA GLN A 500 17.93 5.86 27.26
C GLN A 500 18.16 5.16 25.92
N ARG A 501 19.11 4.22 25.89
CA ARG A 501 19.36 3.41 24.70
C ARG A 501 18.17 2.50 24.39
N GLY A 502 17.99 2.16 23.11
CA GLY A 502 16.78 1.47 22.66
C GLY A 502 16.50 0.10 23.31
N TRP A 503 17.50 -0.57 23.87
CA TRP A 503 17.35 -1.85 24.59
C TRP A 503 17.25 -1.70 26.11
N GLU A 504 17.38 -0.48 26.64
CA GLU A 504 17.10 -0.15 28.03
C GLU A 504 15.59 0.12 28.12
N GLN A 505 15.17 1.36 28.35
CA GLN A 505 13.78 1.76 28.22
C GLN A 505 13.64 2.75 27.06
N ALA A 506 13.24 2.24 25.89
CA ALA A 506 13.10 3.06 24.68
C ALA A 506 12.20 4.28 24.92
N ASP A 507 12.59 5.43 24.36
CA ASP A 507 11.91 6.72 24.46
C ASP A 507 11.78 7.32 25.87
N HIS A 508 12.26 6.64 26.92
CA HIS A 508 12.24 7.17 28.28
C HIS A 508 13.46 8.04 28.57
N PRO A 509 13.32 9.09 29.40
CA PRO A 509 14.43 9.94 29.81
C PRO A 509 15.50 9.13 30.54
N LEU A 510 16.72 9.67 30.59
CA LEU A 510 17.80 9.07 31.36
C LEU A 510 17.44 9.01 32.86
N PRO A 511 17.86 7.97 33.60
CA PRO A 511 17.65 7.91 35.04
C PRO A 511 18.31 9.07 35.80
N ALA A 512 19.44 9.56 35.30
CA ALA A 512 20.17 10.73 35.80
C ALA A 512 20.95 11.41 34.68
N GLY A 513 21.27 12.69 34.84
CA GLY A 513 22.11 13.43 33.88
C GLY A 513 21.42 13.79 32.56
N ASN A 514 20.10 13.99 32.57
CA ASN A 514 19.40 14.55 31.41
C ASN A 514 19.93 15.95 31.08
N TRP A 515 19.99 16.27 29.79
CA TRP A 515 20.31 17.62 29.31
C TRP A 515 19.04 18.35 28.81
N PRO A 516 19.03 19.69 28.81
CA PRO A 516 17.93 20.46 28.25
C PRO A 516 17.74 20.16 26.75
N THR A 517 16.49 19.97 26.33
CA THR A 517 16.12 19.72 24.92
C THR A 517 15.49 20.97 24.30
N LEU A 518 15.55 21.06 22.96
CA LEU A 518 15.02 22.17 22.17
C LEU A 518 13.87 21.72 21.29
N ALA A 519 12.90 22.61 21.07
CA ALA A 519 11.75 22.35 20.20
C ALA A 519 11.10 23.67 19.73
N PRO A 520 10.25 23.65 18.68
CA PRO A 520 9.44 24.81 18.32
C PRO A 520 8.46 25.22 19.42
N SER A 521 8.00 24.28 20.26
CA SER A 521 7.03 24.53 21.33
C SER A 521 7.33 23.64 22.54
N PRO A 522 6.96 24.07 23.77
CA PRO A 522 7.34 23.40 25.01
C PRO A 522 6.43 22.19 25.30
N LEU A 523 6.34 21.27 24.36
CA LEU A 523 5.50 20.07 24.44
C LEU A 523 6.38 18.84 24.71
N PRO A 524 6.28 18.18 25.88
CA PRO A 524 7.07 16.99 26.18
C PRO A 524 6.76 15.84 25.21
N TRP A 525 7.70 14.90 25.06
CA TRP A 525 7.48 13.69 24.27
C TRP A 525 6.47 12.76 24.96
N LEU A 526 6.74 12.37 26.21
CA LEU A 526 5.80 11.63 27.07
C LEU A 526 5.24 12.57 28.14
N ASP A 527 3.92 12.74 28.16
CA ASP A 527 3.25 13.60 29.14
C ASP A 527 3.46 13.07 30.57
N GLY A 528 3.76 13.97 31.50
CA GLY A 528 4.10 13.65 32.90
C GLY A 528 5.41 12.87 33.13
N ILE A 529 6.13 12.46 32.08
CA ILE A 529 7.34 11.63 32.19
C ILE A 529 8.58 12.36 31.63
N SER A 530 8.49 12.90 30.41
CA SER A 530 9.59 13.64 29.80
C SER A 530 9.61 15.09 30.29
N ALA A 531 10.80 15.67 30.48
CA ALA A 531 10.92 17.10 30.68
C ALA A 531 10.39 17.87 29.46
N ALA A 532 9.68 18.99 29.70
CA ALA A 532 9.26 19.85 28.62
C ALA A 532 10.50 20.45 27.92
N PRO A 533 10.58 20.40 26.58
CA PRO A 533 11.68 21.05 25.87
C PRO A 533 11.57 22.57 26.00
N ARG A 534 12.71 23.25 25.92
CA ARG A 534 12.71 24.70 25.81
C ARG A 534 12.23 25.11 24.42
N ALA A 535 11.28 26.04 24.37
CA ALA A 535 10.84 26.63 23.12
C ALA A 535 11.96 27.51 22.55
N MET A 536 12.34 27.26 21.30
CA MET A 536 13.46 27.96 20.65
C MET A 536 13.13 29.43 20.40
N ASP A 537 14.04 30.33 20.76
CA ASP A 537 14.05 31.72 20.29
C ASP A 537 14.90 31.86 19.02
N ARG A 538 15.05 33.08 18.50
CA ARG A 538 15.84 33.33 17.28
C ARG A 538 17.32 32.97 17.47
N ALA A 539 17.90 33.21 18.64
CA ALA A 539 19.30 32.88 18.90
C ALA A 539 19.52 31.36 18.90
N ASP A 540 18.54 30.59 19.41
CA ASP A 540 18.58 29.13 19.32
C ASP A 540 18.49 28.63 17.88
N LEU A 541 17.59 29.22 17.08
CA LEU A 541 17.44 28.88 15.67
C LEU A 541 18.76 29.15 14.92
N ASP A 542 19.41 30.30 15.18
CA ASP A 542 20.70 30.67 14.60
C ASP A 542 21.82 29.71 15.03
N ALA A 543 21.87 29.36 16.32
CA ALA A 543 22.86 28.44 16.86
C ALA A 543 22.73 27.05 16.23
N VAL A 544 21.52 26.50 16.17
CA VAL A 544 21.27 25.19 15.54
C VAL A 544 21.59 25.21 14.05
N LEU A 545 21.21 26.27 13.34
CA LEU A 545 21.57 26.42 11.92
C LEU A 545 23.09 26.40 11.72
N ALA A 546 23.83 27.15 12.56
CA ALA A 546 25.29 27.16 12.52
C ALA A 546 25.91 25.79 12.81
N GLN A 547 25.32 25.02 13.75
CA GLN A 547 25.72 23.64 14.05
C GLN A 547 25.53 22.74 12.82
N PHE A 548 24.39 22.79 12.14
CA PHE A 548 24.17 22.06 10.89
C PHE A 548 25.21 22.42 9.83
N VAL A 549 25.46 23.72 9.60
CA VAL A 549 26.47 24.18 8.62
C VAL A 549 27.87 23.69 8.97
N HIS A 550 28.26 23.74 10.25
CA HIS A 550 29.55 23.24 10.70
C HIS A 550 29.69 21.73 10.46
N SER A 551 28.70 20.94 10.87
CA SER A 551 28.67 19.50 10.62
C SER A 551 28.70 19.15 9.13
N THR A 552 28.03 19.92 8.28
CA THR A 552 28.07 19.76 6.82
C THR A 552 29.48 19.93 6.25
N ARG A 553 30.23 20.94 6.72
CA ARG A 553 31.62 21.15 6.29
C ARG A 553 32.52 19.99 6.74
N LEU A 554 32.32 19.51 7.98
CA LEU A 554 33.05 18.35 8.49
C LEU A 554 32.71 17.07 7.70
N ALA A 555 31.44 16.86 7.36
CA ALA A 555 31.01 15.75 6.51
C ALA A 555 31.68 15.78 5.14
N ALA A 556 31.74 16.96 4.51
CA ALA A 556 32.37 17.12 3.21
C ALA A 556 33.87 16.81 3.30
N ALA A 557 34.52 17.32 4.35
CA ALA A 557 35.93 17.07 4.64
C ALA A 557 36.21 15.60 4.95
N ALA A 558 35.29 14.88 5.60
CA ALA A 558 35.40 13.45 5.90
C ALA A 558 35.21 12.56 4.65
N GLY A 559 34.75 13.12 3.52
CA GLY A 559 34.69 12.43 2.25
C GLY A 559 33.33 11.79 1.90
N PHE A 560 32.26 12.07 2.66
CA PHE A 560 30.93 11.50 2.34
C PHE A 560 30.47 11.86 0.91
N ASP A 561 29.84 10.91 0.24
CA ASP A 561 29.36 11.04 -1.15
C ASP A 561 28.01 11.77 -1.23
N LEU A 562 27.20 11.63 -0.18
CA LEU A 562 25.84 12.17 -0.08
C LEU A 562 25.61 12.66 1.36
N LEU A 563 24.85 13.73 1.51
CA LEU A 563 24.36 14.21 2.80
C LEU A 563 22.84 14.09 2.85
N GLU A 564 22.29 13.50 3.90
CA GLU A 564 20.85 13.47 4.16
C GLU A 564 20.52 14.33 5.39
N LEU A 565 19.60 15.29 5.24
CA LEU A 565 19.04 16.01 6.38
C LEU A 565 17.84 15.27 6.97
N HIS A 566 17.88 15.04 8.28
CA HIS A 566 16.79 14.37 8.97
C HIS A 566 15.68 15.34 9.37
N MET A 567 14.62 15.42 8.55
CA MET A 567 13.39 16.18 8.78
C MET A 567 12.17 15.26 8.98
N ALA A 568 12.39 14.12 9.64
CA ALA A 568 11.37 13.09 9.86
C ALA A 568 11.37 12.63 11.32
N HIS A 569 10.45 11.70 11.63
CA HIS A 569 10.38 10.97 12.89
C HIS A 569 10.23 11.80 14.17
N GLY A 570 9.64 13.00 14.06
CA GLY A 570 9.37 13.87 15.20
C GLY A 570 10.61 14.51 15.85
N TYR A 571 11.79 14.35 15.25
CA TYR A 571 13.00 15.07 15.66
C TYR A 571 12.90 16.55 15.33
N LEU A 572 13.94 17.34 15.60
CA LEU A 572 13.84 18.80 15.66
C LEU A 572 13.18 19.41 14.42
N LEU A 573 13.75 19.20 13.22
CA LEU A 573 13.21 19.81 12.00
C LEU A 573 11.82 19.26 11.65
N ALA A 574 11.58 17.96 11.88
CA ALA A 574 10.25 17.37 11.71
C ALA A 574 9.20 17.97 12.64
N SER A 575 9.61 18.33 13.86
CA SER A 575 8.72 18.92 14.86
C SER A 575 8.30 20.34 14.49
N PHE A 576 9.09 21.06 13.69
CA PHE A 576 8.66 22.32 13.08
C PHE A 576 7.60 22.08 12.00
N LEU A 577 7.78 21.02 11.20
CA LEU A 577 6.87 20.69 10.10
C LEU A 577 5.49 20.24 10.58
N SER A 578 5.36 19.52 11.70
CA SER A 578 4.04 19.03 12.13
C SER A 578 3.25 20.08 12.92
N PRO A 579 1.97 20.31 12.59
CA PRO A 579 1.08 21.17 13.39
C PRO A 579 0.77 20.58 14.78
N LEU A 580 1.02 19.29 15.01
CA LEU A 580 0.82 18.66 16.31
C LEU A 580 1.88 19.11 17.33
N THR A 581 3.06 19.46 16.83
CA THR A 581 4.25 19.75 17.65
C THR A 581 4.70 21.19 17.57
N ASN A 582 4.34 21.91 16.50
CA ASN A 582 4.61 23.33 16.34
C ASN A 582 3.35 24.16 16.61
N ARG A 583 3.30 24.79 17.79
CA ARG A 583 2.23 25.69 18.25
C ARG A 583 2.68 27.14 18.32
N ARG A 584 3.76 27.48 17.60
CA ARG A 584 4.26 28.86 17.55
C ARG A 584 3.24 29.80 16.91
N ARG A 585 3.28 31.06 17.33
CA ARG A 585 2.44 32.16 16.82
C ARG A 585 3.24 33.24 16.09
N ASP A 586 4.54 33.02 15.94
CA ASP A 586 5.42 33.85 15.13
C ASP A 586 5.52 33.30 13.69
N GLU A 587 6.44 33.82 12.89
CA GLU A 587 6.62 33.44 11.48
C GLU A 587 7.10 32.00 11.25
N TYR A 588 7.44 31.27 12.32
CA TYR A 588 7.93 29.88 12.30
C TYR A 588 6.83 28.85 12.64
N GLY A 589 5.58 29.27 12.80
CA GLY A 589 4.43 28.41 13.09
C GLY A 589 3.18 28.74 12.28
N GLY A 590 2.05 28.19 12.69
CA GLY A 590 0.78 28.38 11.99
C GLY A 590 0.63 27.48 10.76
N ASP A 591 0.47 28.10 9.59
CA ASP A 591 0.25 27.38 8.34
C ASP A 591 1.48 26.59 7.88
N VAL A 592 1.35 25.87 6.76
CA VAL A 592 2.43 25.05 6.22
C VAL A 592 3.67 25.87 5.85
N HIS A 593 3.51 27.13 5.43
CA HIS A 593 4.61 28.00 5.02
C HIS A 593 5.40 28.52 6.22
N GLY A 594 4.72 28.93 7.30
CA GLY A 594 5.39 29.31 8.55
C GLY A 594 6.15 28.13 9.16
N ARG A 595 5.52 26.95 9.21
CA ARG A 595 6.16 25.71 9.72
C ARG A 595 7.37 25.25 8.88
N LEU A 596 7.37 25.53 7.59
CA LEU A 596 8.47 25.20 6.68
C LEU A 596 9.68 26.14 6.82
N ARG A 597 9.49 27.36 7.34
CA ARG A 597 10.50 28.42 7.28
C ARG A 597 11.85 28.01 7.84
N PHE A 598 11.90 27.54 9.09
CA PHE A 598 13.17 27.14 9.71
C PHE A 598 13.80 25.90 9.05
N PRO A 599 13.06 24.81 8.77
CA PRO A 599 13.58 23.71 7.96
C PRO A 599 14.19 24.14 6.62
N LEU A 600 13.59 25.12 5.92
CA LEU A 600 14.12 25.65 4.67
C LEU A 600 15.36 26.54 4.86
N GLU A 601 15.40 27.37 5.91
CA GLU A 601 16.61 28.13 6.29
C GLU A 601 17.82 27.18 6.49
N VAL A 602 17.61 26.09 7.25
CA VAL A 602 18.64 25.08 7.50
C VAL A 602 19.05 24.37 6.21
N LEU A 603 18.08 23.92 5.40
CA LEU A 603 18.36 23.25 4.13
C LEU A 603 19.15 24.14 3.17
N ALA A 604 18.76 25.41 3.01
CA ALA A 604 19.45 26.34 2.13
C ALA A 604 20.90 26.59 2.61
N ALA A 605 21.10 26.77 3.92
CA ALA A 605 22.43 26.97 4.50
C ALA A 605 23.32 25.72 4.35
N VAL A 606 22.76 24.53 4.57
CA VAL A 606 23.46 23.25 4.37
C VAL A 606 23.80 23.06 2.88
N ARG A 607 22.86 23.33 1.98
CA ARG A 607 23.10 23.22 0.53
C ARG A 607 24.20 24.16 0.06
N ALA A 608 24.29 25.37 0.62
CA ALA A 608 25.38 26.32 0.35
C ALA A 608 26.75 25.83 0.87
N ALA A 609 26.77 25.13 2.01
CA ALA A 609 28.00 24.58 2.59
C ALA A 609 28.43 23.22 2.01
N TRP A 610 27.52 22.49 1.36
CA TRP A 610 27.76 21.17 0.76
C TRP A 610 28.28 21.30 -0.69
N PRO A 611 29.29 20.50 -1.13
CA PRO A 611 29.80 20.55 -2.51
C PRO A 611 28.69 20.35 -3.55
N GLN A 612 28.62 21.25 -4.55
CA GLN A 612 27.46 21.35 -5.45
C GLN A 612 27.30 20.13 -6.37
N GLU A 613 28.38 19.41 -6.65
CA GLU A 613 28.40 18.18 -7.43
C GLU A 613 27.86 16.97 -6.65
N ARG A 614 27.81 17.05 -5.31
CA ARG A 614 27.35 15.96 -4.44
C ARG A 614 25.86 16.11 -4.12
N PRO A 615 25.09 15.00 -4.17
CA PRO A 615 23.68 15.06 -3.84
C PRO A 615 23.41 15.42 -2.38
N LEU A 616 22.26 16.05 -2.17
CA LEU A 616 21.67 16.31 -0.87
C LEU A 616 20.28 15.67 -0.82
N SER A 617 20.09 14.72 0.11
CA SER A 617 18.80 14.09 0.42
C SER A 617 18.12 14.81 1.59
N VAL A 618 16.79 14.78 1.62
CA VAL A 618 16.02 15.10 2.83
C VAL A 618 15.13 13.92 3.18
N ARG A 619 15.23 13.44 4.42
CA ARG A 619 14.29 12.47 4.95
C ARG A 619 13.10 13.17 5.58
N VAL A 620 11.88 12.87 5.13
CA VAL A 620 10.63 13.53 5.58
C VAL A 620 9.61 12.52 6.08
N SER A 621 8.81 12.90 7.09
CA SER A 621 7.61 12.16 7.49
C SER A 621 6.42 12.61 6.63
N ALA A 622 5.86 11.70 5.84
CA ALA A 622 4.72 11.97 4.96
C ALA A 622 3.37 12.09 5.68
N CYS A 623 3.26 11.54 6.89
CA CYS A 623 2.05 11.48 7.68
C CYS A 623 2.44 11.33 9.15
N ASP A 624 1.71 11.97 10.07
CA ASP A 624 1.95 11.84 11.51
C ASP A 624 1.19 10.68 12.17
N TRP A 625 0.27 10.06 11.43
CA TRP A 625 -0.64 9.00 11.92
C TRP A 625 -1.48 9.40 13.13
N ALA A 626 -1.79 10.68 13.26
CA ALA A 626 -2.66 11.21 14.31
C ALA A 626 -3.54 12.34 13.73
N ASP A 627 -4.74 12.47 14.27
CA ASP A 627 -5.70 13.48 13.85
C ASP A 627 -5.12 14.90 13.99
N GLY A 628 -5.35 15.73 12.97
CA GLY A 628 -4.80 17.08 12.91
C GLY A 628 -3.31 17.15 12.56
N GLY A 629 -2.68 16.04 12.19
CA GLY A 629 -1.31 16.00 11.67
C GLY A 629 -1.18 16.37 10.20
N LEU A 630 0.00 16.10 9.63
CA LEU A 630 0.29 16.40 8.22
C LEU A 630 -0.67 15.72 7.24
N THR A 631 -1.18 16.50 6.30
CA THR A 631 -2.05 16.03 5.21
C THR A 631 -1.26 15.71 3.93
N PRO A 632 -1.82 14.90 3.01
CA PRO A 632 -1.19 14.65 1.70
C PRO A 632 -0.93 15.92 0.87
N ALA A 633 -1.81 16.92 0.94
CA ALA A 633 -1.64 18.19 0.24
C ALA A 633 -0.44 18.98 0.80
N GLU A 634 -0.32 19.04 2.13
CA GLU A 634 0.84 19.67 2.77
C GLU A 634 2.13 18.93 2.48
N LEU A 635 2.12 17.59 2.43
CA LEU A 635 3.28 16.81 2.01
C LEU A 635 3.77 17.21 0.62
N LEU A 636 2.86 17.38 -0.36
CA LEU A 636 3.24 17.82 -1.70
C LEU A 636 3.80 19.25 -1.70
N THR A 637 3.24 20.16 -0.90
CA THR A 637 3.77 21.51 -0.70
C THR A 637 5.17 21.48 -0.09
N ILE A 638 5.37 20.71 0.98
CA ILE A 638 6.66 20.49 1.64
C ILE A 638 7.68 19.92 0.65
N ALA A 639 7.32 18.85 -0.08
CA ALA A 639 8.23 18.21 -1.03
C ALA A 639 8.71 19.19 -2.12
N ARG A 640 7.81 19.98 -2.71
CA ARG A 640 8.16 21.00 -3.70
C ARG A 640 9.07 22.08 -3.11
N ALA A 641 8.77 22.55 -1.90
CA ALA A 641 9.57 23.59 -1.23
C ALA A 641 10.99 23.09 -0.90
N LEU A 642 11.11 21.86 -0.39
CA LEU A 642 12.41 21.24 -0.10
C LEU A 642 13.24 21.05 -1.37
N HIS A 643 12.62 20.58 -2.47
CA HIS A 643 13.31 20.44 -3.74
C HIS A 643 13.77 21.80 -4.29
N ALA A 644 12.91 22.82 -4.25
CA ALA A 644 13.27 24.17 -4.67
C ALA A 644 14.41 24.77 -3.83
N ALA A 645 14.52 24.41 -2.55
CA ALA A 645 15.61 24.83 -1.67
C ALA A 645 16.91 24.00 -1.83
N GLY A 646 16.92 23.00 -2.72
CA GLY A 646 18.13 22.27 -3.11
C GLY A 646 18.23 20.82 -2.65
N ALA A 647 17.13 20.21 -2.19
CA ALA A 647 17.06 18.75 -2.03
C ALA A 647 16.98 18.05 -3.39
N ASP A 648 17.88 17.12 -3.65
CA ASP A 648 17.99 16.39 -4.91
C ASP A 648 17.13 15.13 -4.96
N ILE A 649 16.85 14.56 -3.78
CA ILE A 649 16.06 13.35 -3.59
C ILE A 649 15.39 13.39 -2.21
N LEU A 650 14.21 12.79 -2.08
CA LEU A 650 13.48 12.73 -0.81
C LEU A 650 13.36 11.28 -0.30
N ASP A 651 13.86 10.99 0.90
CA ASP A 651 13.57 9.74 1.62
C ASP A 651 12.24 9.87 2.37
N VAL A 652 11.22 9.14 1.91
CA VAL A 652 9.84 9.32 2.35
C VAL A 652 9.47 8.25 3.39
N SER A 653 9.52 8.63 4.67
CA SER A 653 9.08 7.83 5.82
C SER A 653 7.77 8.38 6.39
N THR A 654 7.37 7.96 7.60
CA THR A 654 6.17 8.44 8.29
C THR A 654 6.32 8.39 9.81
N GLY A 655 5.42 9.09 10.50
CA GLY A 655 5.13 8.92 11.92
C GLY A 655 6.27 9.34 12.83
N GLN A 656 6.23 8.78 14.05
CA GLN A 656 7.15 9.03 15.15
C GLN A 656 7.14 10.50 15.64
N THR A 657 6.14 11.27 15.21
CA THR A 657 5.93 12.68 15.56
C THR A 657 5.30 12.86 16.93
N VAL A 658 4.35 12.00 17.31
CA VAL A 658 3.66 11.98 18.61
C VAL A 658 3.53 10.53 19.12
N PRO A 659 3.46 10.29 20.44
CA PRO A 659 3.39 8.92 20.97
C PRO A 659 2.01 8.26 20.78
N TRP A 660 0.92 9.02 20.65
CA TRP A 660 -0.45 8.50 20.47
C TRP A 660 -0.84 8.23 19.01
N GLN A 661 0.13 8.21 18.10
CA GLN A 661 -0.08 7.88 16.69
C GLN A 661 -0.65 6.46 16.49
N GLN A 662 -1.41 6.25 15.41
CA GLN A 662 -2.06 4.98 15.04
C GLN A 662 -1.62 4.51 13.64
N PRO A 663 -0.36 4.07 13.46
CA PRO A 663 0.15 3.64 12.17
C PRO A 663 -0.51 2.34 11.69
N VAL A 664 -0.88 2.31 10.40
CA VAL A 664 -1.43 1.11 9.77
C VAL A 664 -0.32 0.36 9.02
N TYR A 665 0.28 -0.61 9.68
CA TYR A 665 1.37 -1.41 9.12
C TYR A 665 0.89 -2.42 8.08
N GLY A 666 1.79 -2.74 7.14
CA GLY A 666 1.57 -3.74 6.10
C GLY A 666 2.82 -3.95 5.24
N ARG A 667 2.69 -4.76 4.19
CA ARG A 667 3.71 -4.90 3.13
C ARG A 667 3.92 -3.53 2.47
N MET A 668 5.18 -3.07 2.35
CA MET A 668 5.53 -1.83 1.62
C MET A 668 4.68 -0.61 2.04
N TRP A 669 4.28 -0.53 3.32
CA TRP A 669 3.19 0.33 3.76
C TRP A 669 3.44 1.83 3.60
N GLN A 670 4.71 2.26 3.48
CA GLN A 670 5.03 3.67 3.22
C GLN A 670 5.37 3.97 1.75
N THR A 671 5.57 2.95 0.91
CA THR A 671 5.80 3.12 -0.54
C THR A 671 4.72 3.98 -1.21
N PRO A 672 3.41 3.91 -0.86
CA PRO A 672 2.41 4.79 -1.44
C PRO A 672 2.67 6.29 -1.24
N PHE A 673 3.41 6.68 -0.19
CA PHE A 673 3.78 8.08 0.04
C PHE A 673 4.95 8.51 -0.84
N ALA A 674 5.97 7.65 -1.02
CA ALA A 674 7.05 7.89 -1.99
C ALA A 674 6.48 8.01 -3.41
N ASP A 675 5.58 7.10 -3.77
CA ASP A 675 4.87 7.12 -5.04
C ASP A 675 4.00 8.37 -5.22
N LEU A 676 3.31 8.83 -4.17
CA LEU A 676 2.54 10.08 -4.20
C LEU A 676 3.44 11.27 -4.51
N VAL A 677 4.56 11.42 -3.80
CA VAL A 677 5.51 12.52 -3.99
C VAL A 677 6.11 12.48 -5.40
N ARG A 678 6.74 11.36 -5.78
CA ARG A 678 7.34 11.18 -7.11
C ARG A 678 6.32 11.37 -8.22
N GLY A 679 5.12 10.82 -8.00
CA GLY A 679 3.92 10.90 -8.82
C GLY A 679 3.54 12.31 -9.27
N HIS A 680 3.47 13.23 -8.31
CA HIS A 680 2.94 14.56 -8.55
C HIS A 680 4.00 15.63 -8.81
N THR A 681 5.25 15.34 -8.45
CA THR A 681 6.32 16.34 -8.45
C THR A 681 7.48 16.00 -9.39
N ALA A 682 7.58 14.74 -9.83
CA ALA A 682 8.75 14.19 -10.54
C ALA A 682 10.07 14.28 -9.76
N ILE A 683 10.03 14.67 -8.47
CA ILE A 683 11.20 14.68 -7.60
C ILE A 683 11.62 13.23 -7.35
N PRO A 684 12.92 12.89 -7.47
CA PRO A 684 13.41 11.56 -7.12
C PRO A 684 13.07 11.20 -5.68
N THR A 685 12.76 9.93 -5.42
CA THR A 685 12.40 9.46 -4.07
C THR A 685 13.10 8.17 -3.66
N ILE A 686 13.33 8.03 -2.37
CA ILE A 686 13.69 6.77 -1.71
C ILE A 686 12.46 6.23 -0.99
N ALA A 687 12.04 5.01 -1.33
CA ALA A 687 10.97 4.31 -0.62
C ALA A 687 11.53 3.50 0.55
N VAL A 688 10.81 3.48 1.67
CA VAL A 688 11.16 2.71 2.88
C VAL A 688 9.90 2.11 3.51
N GLY A 689 10.03 1.25 4.52
CA GLY A 689 8.90 0.73 5.30
C GLY A 689 8.44 -0.66 4.88
N ASN A 690 8.88 -1.68 5.62
CA ASN A 690 8.61 -3.10 5.34
C ASN A 690 8.91 -3.50 3.87
N ILE A 691 10.04 -3.00 3.35
CA ILE A 691 10.71 -3.54 2.17
C ILE A 691 11.74 -4.55 2.69
N TYR A 692 11.59 -5.83 2.34
CA TYR A 692 12.42 -6.91 2.89
C TYR A 692 12.68 -8.08 1.92
N GLU A 693 12.01 -8.11 0.77
CA GLU A 693 12.22 -9.08 -0.31
C GLU A 693 12.81 -8.40 -1.55
N PRO A 694 13.63 -9.10 -2.35
CA PRO A 694 14.10 -8.61 -3.65
C PRO A 694 12.95 -8.21 -4.58
N ASP A 695 11.88 -9.01 -4.61
CA ASP A 695 10.66 -8.73 -5.38
C ASP A 695 10.04 -7.37 -5.03
N HIS A 696 10.11 -6.93 -3.77
CA HIS A 696 9.60 -5.61 -3.37
C HIS A 696 10.40 -4.51 -4.09
N VAL A 697 11.73 -4.60 -4.06
CA VAL A 697 12.61 -3.61 -4.69
C VAL A 697 12.38 -3.61 -6.20
N ASN A 698 12.40 -4.78 -6.84
CA ASN A 698 12.17 -4.89 -8.28
C ASN A 698 10.83 -4.28 -8.70
N THR A 699 9.76 -4.60 -7.96
CA THR A 699 8.41 -4.09 -8.24
C THR A 699 8.34 -2.58 -8.09
N ILE A 700 8.91 -2.02 -7.01
CA ILE A 700 8.87 -0.58 -6.73
C ILE A 700 9.60 0.20 -7.83
N ILE A 701 10.80 -0.25 -8.22
CA ILE A 701 11.60 0.41 -9.25
C ILE A 701 10.94 0.27 -10.63
N ALA A 702 10.55 -0.95 -11.02
CA ALA A 702 9.94 -1.18 -12.34
C ALA A 702 8.60 -0.44 -12.51
N ALA A 703 7.79 -0.35 -11.46
CA ALA A 703 6.52 0.40 -11.49
C ALA A 703 6.72 1.94 -11.44
N GLY A 704 7.95 2.42 -11.29
CA GLY A 704 8.23 3.86 -11.22
C GLY A 704 7.71 4.53 -9.94
N ARG A 705 7.57 3.77 -8.84
CA ARG A 705 7.04 4.27 -7.56
C ARG A 705 8.10 4.96 -6.70
N ALA A 706 9.37 4.61 -6.90
CA ALA A 706 10.52 5.25 -6.30
C ALA A 706 11.76 5.03 -7.17
N ASP A 707 12.83 5.77 -6.89
CA ASP A 707 14.09 5.68 -7.62
C ASP A 707 15.12 4.84 -6.85
N LEU A 708 15.00 4.78 -5.52
CA LEU A 708 15.81 3.95 -4.63
C LEU A 708 14.92 3.27 -3.57
N CYS A 709 15.39 2.16 -3.01
CA CYS A 709 14.71 1.45 -1.92
C CYS A 709 15.61 1.30 -0.70
N ALA A 710 15.20 1.89 0.42
CA ALA A 710 15.88 1.77 1.70
C ALA A 710 15.37 0.56 2.50
N ILE A 711 16.31 -0.27 2.91
CA ILE A 711 16.10 -1.51 3.66
C ILE A 711 16.85 -1.41 4.98
N ALA A 712 16.11 -1.56 6.09
CA ALA A 712 16.63 -1.45 7.45
C ALA A 712 16.90 -2.84 8.06
N ARG A 713 15.97 -3.34 8.87
CA ARG A 713 16.07 -4.60 9.64
C ARG A 713 16.63 -5.81 8.89
N PRO A 714 16.30 -6.07 7.60
CA PRO A 714 16.94 -7.16 6.86
C PRO A 714 18.46 -7.05 6.78
N HIS A 715 19.03 -5.85 6.64
CA HIS A 715 20.47 -5.62 6.68
C HIS A 715 21.08 -5.69 8.08
N LEU A 716 20.28 -5.57 9.14
CA LEU A 716 20.75 -5.86 10.51
C LEU A 716 20.96 -7.35 10.69
N ALA A 717 20.02 -8.16 10.20
CA ALA A 717 20.06 -9.62 10.29
C ALA A 717 21.06 -10.25 9.30
N ASP A 718 21.18 -9.71 8.08
CA ASP A 718 22.15 -10.15 7.08
C ASP A 718 22.80 -8.96 6.37
N PRO A 719 24.08 -8.65 6.65
CA PRO A 719 24.78 -7.58 5.96
C PRO A 719 25.01 -7.85 4.46
N ALA A 720 25.02 -9.11 4.01
CA ALA A 720 25.22 -9.52 2.62
C ALA A 720 23.88 -9.79 1.88
N TRP A 721 22.78 -9.23 2.38
CA TRP A 721 21.43 -9.42 1.83
C TRP A 721 21.38 -9.15 0.31
N THR A 722 22.07 -8.13 -0.19
CA THR A 722 22.07 -7.75 -1.61
C THR A 722 22.84 -8.75 -2.48
N LEU A 723 23.97 -9.28 -2.01
CA LEU A 723 24.71 -10.33 -2.71
C LEU A 723 23.87 -11.62 -2.82
N ARG A 724 23.21 -12.01 -1.73
CA ARG A 724 22.30 -13.16 -1.71
C ARG A 724 21.08 -12.94 -2.62
N ALA A 725 20.55 -11.73 -2.68
CA ALA A 725 19.49 -11.37 -3.62
C ALA A 725 19.93 -11.49 -5.08
N ALA A 726 21.18 -11.13 -5.41
CA ALA A 726 21.73 -11.30 -6.76
C ALA A 726 21.83 -12.78 -7.15
N ALA A 727 22.40 -13.61 -6.27
CA ALA A 727 22.50 -15.05 -6.49
C ALA A 727 21.12 -15.71 -6.66
N ALA A 728 20.14 -15.36 -5.81
CA ALA A 728 18.77 -15.89 -5.88
C ALA A 728 18.01 -15.51 -7.16
N GLN A 729 18.42 -14.44 -7.84
CA GLN A 729 17.86 -14.00 -9.11
C GLN A 729 18.76 -14.38 -10.30
N HIS A 730 19.78 -15.21 -10.08
CA HIS A 730 20.77 -15.62 -11.08
C HIS A 730 21.43 -14.43 -11.79
N TYR A 731 21.65 -13.32 -11.08
CA TYR A 731 22.24 -12.11 -11.63
C TYR A 731 23.74 -12.03 -11.36
N ALA A 732 24.54 -12.35 -12.39
CA ALA A 732 26.01 -12.37 -12.31
C ALA A 732 26.67 -10.98 -12.36
N GLY A 733 25.93 -9.93 -12.72
CA GLY A 733 26.48 -8.57 -12.89
C GLY A 733 26.68 -7.79 -11.59
N GLN A 734 26.23 -8.33 -10.45
CA GLN A 734 26.47 -7.71 -9.14
C GLN A 734 27.94 -7.89 -8.77
N TRP A 735 28.59 -6.81 -8.34
CA TRP A 735 29.95 -6.88 -7.80
C TRP A 735 29.99 -7.65 -6.48
N TRP A 736 30.97 -8.55 -6.35
CA TRP A 736 31.33 -9.24 -5.11
C TRP A 736 32.77 -8.87 -4.73
N PRO A 737 33.08 -8.76 -3.42
CA PRO A 737 34.46 -8.70 -2.98
C PRO A 737 35.24 -9.91 -3.54
N PRO A 738 36.44 -9.73 -4.14
CA PRO A 738 37.21 -10.85 -4.68
C PRO A 738 37.42 -12.02 -3.71
N PRO A 739 37.64 -11.79 -2.38
CA PRO A 739 37.74 -12.88 -1.41
C PRO A 739 36.46 -13.71 -1.21
N TYR A 740 35.29 -13.22 -1.66
CA TYR A 740 33.99 -13.89 -1.49
C TYR A 740 33.56 -14.70 -2.72
N GLU A 741 34.38 -14.74 -3.76
CA GLU A 741 34.04 -15.42 -5.02
C GLU A 741 33.75 -16.92 -4.84
N SER A 742 34.52 -17.63 -3.99
CA SER A 742 34.24 -19.04 -3.69
C SER A 742 32.92 -19.24 -2.96
N ALA A 743 32.52 -18.27 -2.13
CA ALA A 743 31.22 -18.29 -1.43
C ALA A 743 30.07 -18.04 -2.40
N ARG A 744 30.23 -17.15 -3.39
CA ARG A 744 29.26 -16.92 -4.47
C ARG A 744 28.90 -18.23 -5.16
N GLN A 745 29.92 -18.95 -5.65
CA GLN A 745 29.72 -20.21 -6.36
C GLN A 745 29.02 -21.27 -5.50
N GLN A 746 29.36 -21.36 -4.21
CA GLN A 746 28.70 -22.29 -3.30
C GLN A 746 27.24 -21.91 -3.04
N LEU A 747 26.95 -20.61 -2.90
CA LEU A 747 25.59 -20.11 -2.69
C LEU A 747 24.71 -20.39 -3.91
N GLU A 748 25.20 -20.07 -5.10
CA GLU A 748 24.48 -20.30 -6.37
C GLU A 748 24.15 -21.78 -6.54
N ARG A 749 25.12 -22.70 -6.37
CA ARG A 749 24.87 -24.15 -6.42
C ARG A 749 23.83 -24.62 -5.40
N ASN A 750 23.86 -24.07 -4.18
CA ASN A 750 22.91 -24.43 -3.14
C ASN A 750 21.49 -23.97 -3.49
N LEU A 751 21.35 -22.78 -4.08
CA LEU A 751 20.07 -22.25 -4.53
C LEU A 751 19.52 -23.04 -5.71
N GLU A 752 20.36 -23.40 -6.68
CA GLU A 752 19.99 -24.26 -7.80
C GLU A 752 19.50 -25.63 -7.31
N ARG A 753 20.23 -26.27 -6.38
CA ARG A 753 19.81 -27.53 -5.78
C ARG A 753 18.49 -27.40 -5.02
N ALA A 754 18.29 -26.30 -4.29
CA ALA A 754 17.04 -26.06 -3.56
C ALA A 754 15.85 -25.80 -4.49
N ALA A 755 16.09 -25.34 -5.73
CA ALA A 755 15.05 -25.12 -6.72
C ALA A 755 14.67 -26.41 -7.49
N GLN A 756 15.49 -27.47 -7.41
CA GLN A 756 15.17 -28.75 -8.03
C GLN A 756 13.98 -29.42 -7.32
N PRO A 757 13.02 -30.00 -8.06
CA PRO A 757 11.97 -30.80 -7.45
C PRO A 757 12.59 -31.98 -6.68
N PRO A 758 12.01 -32.39 -5.54
CA PRO A 758 12.52 -33.53 -4.79
C PRO A 758 12.56 -34.77 -5.72
N GLU A 759 13.64 -35.54 -5.64
CA GLU A 759 13.74 -36.79 -6.41
C GLU A 759 12.53 -37.70 -6.08
N PRO A 760 11.91 -38.33 -7.09
CA PRO A 760 10.83 -39.27 -6.84
C PRO A 760 11.36 -40.41 -5.97
N VAL A 761 10.76 -40.55 -4.77
CA VAL A 761 11.06 -41.61 -3.79
C VAL A 761 10.53 -42.96 -4.27
#